data_AF-A0A8B8V106-F1
#
_entry.id   AF-A0A8B8V106-F1
#
_cell.length_a   1.000
_cell.length_b   1.000
_cell.length_c   1.000
_cell.angle_alpha   90.00
_cell.angle_beta   90.00
_cell.angle_gamma   90.00
#
_symmetry.space_group_name_H-M   'P 1'
#
loop_
_entity.id
_entity.type
_entity.pdbx_description
1 polymer ?
#
loop_
_entity_poly.entity_id
_entity_poly.type
_entity_poly.pdbx_seq_one_letter_code
_entity_poly.pdbx_strand_id
1 'polypeptide(L)'
;MSFLKFTYRNSWRYYSQSTRHLHKISIRQLIIPTSIAFYLTHNSVSKQYRLIYNDSLKPDPKGDTFEMGLYVSSENELQEKLISFRSTKIIESPNKLIRCLRILWFGFNDNVVEPVCTILRFLEISAIFLPLLLLYPISWFGHKFRVTDTNITETRGSLIWCQLLRKALELAGPSFIKLGQWAGSRTDIFSHALCHELGKLHSNVSAHSLSFTLKKLSQALKVDKIEDAFDEFNRTPIGVGSIAQVYVGELSQKYIDKYDNIQIGKDGNRWCAIKILHPNVRSQIRRDLKIMKFFADTINWIPTMEWLSLPSEVNQFSILMNIQLDLRIEALNLERFNENFKNSIQVKFPKPFLPLSNRDVMFEEHVYGLSMEKFLSTKKQIDDVELCKKVSDPFVDAFLQMLILDDFVHADLHPGNVIIRFVKTNKYGTNIISSELESFRITHALRRKIEENRDQDFVGELKSVLTNYTPQICFIDTGIITELNEKNRINFIALFNALARFDGYRAGELMIERSRTPETAIDKEVFAFKVEKLVDKVKQRTFTLGTVSIGDLLDQMLSMVRSHHVRMESDFVSVVVAILLLEGIGRQLDPNLDLFESSLPILREFGFKREAKSLLKDASTLSMLKIWVGLEVRQLMHLSMKQIYDLVRTDQLCPNY
;
A
#
# COMPACT_ATOMS: atom_id res chain seq x y z
N MET A 1 -53.53 -0.19 -34.99
CA MET A 1 -52.79 0.18 -36.22
C MET A 1 -52.16 1.53 -35.94
N SER A 2 -50.84 1.54 -35.76
CA SER A 2 -49.99 2.74 -35.78
C SER A 2 -50.33 3.66 -36.97
N PHE A 3 -49.96 4.94 -36.85
CA PHE A 3 -50.20 6.09 -37.76
C PHE A 3 -51.35 6.97 -37.25
N LEU A 4 -51.19 8.25 -36.93
CA LEU A 4 -50.35 9.29 -37.51
C LEU A 4 -49.80 10.18 -36.39
N LYS A 5 -48.48 10.34 -36.24
CA LYS A 5 -47.63 11.28 -36.99
C LYS A 5 -48.26 12.67 -37.13
N PHE A 6 -47.48 13.64 -36.65
CA PHE A 6 -47.23 14.94 -37.27
C PHE A 6 -47.78 16.16 -36.52
N THR A 7 -46.80 16.94 -36.07
CA THR A 7 -46.75 18.40 -35.92
C THR A 7 -47.50 19.05 -34.76
N TYR A 8 -46.78 19.65 -33.82
CA TYR A 8 -46.09 20.96 -33.93
C TYR A 8 -47.03 22.09 -34.39
N ARG A 9 -47.40 22.92 -33.40
CA ARG A 9 -47.41 24.39 -33.40
C ARG A 9 -48.72 24.93 -32.83
N ASN A 10 -48.66 25.56 -31.67
CA ASN A 10 -48.38 26.99 -31.54
C ASN A 10 -49.49 27.85 -32.17
N SER A 11 -50.38 28.39 -31.33
CA SER A 11 -50.36 29.80 -30.93
C SER A 11 -51.71 30.55 -31.05
N TRP A 12 -51.85 31.50 -30.11
CA TRP A 12 -52.69 32.70 -30.11
C TRP A 12 -54.17 32.52 -29.71
N ARG A 13 -54.54 32.87 -28.47
CA ARG A 13 -54.93 34.23 -28.03
C ARG A 13 -55.98 34.86 -28.94
N TYR A 14 -57.24 34.87 -28.48
CA TYR A 14 -58.23 35.88 -28.86
C TYR A 14 -59.08 36.27 -27.63
N TYR A 15 -59.04 37.57 -27.30
CA TYR A 15 -60.12 38.47 -26.87
C TYR A 15 -61.21 37.92 -25.94
N SER A 16 -61.32 38.30 -24.66
CA SER A 16 -61.67 39.61 -24.03
C SER A 16 -63.15 40.02 -24.07
N GLN A 17 -63.63 40.46 -22.89
CA GLN A 17 -64.87 41.22 -22.59
C GLN A 17 -66.15 40.36 -22.55
N SER A 18 -67.06 40.43 -21.59
CA SER A 18 -67.49 41.47 -20.64
C SER A 18 -68.37 40.78 -19.59
N THR A 19 -68.28 40.99 -18.27
CA THR A 19 -68.99 42.07 -17.56
C THR A 19 -68.66 42.00 -16.06
N ARG A 20 -68.33 43.18 -15.48
CA ARG A 20 -68.90 43.82 -14.26
C ARG A 20 -69.01 42.98 -12.96
N HIS A 21 -68.61 43.43 -11.77
CA HIS A 21 -68.31 44.74 -11.19
C HIS A 21 -67.52 44.52 -9.89
N LEU A 22 -66.47 45.30 -9.65
CA LEU A 22 -66.23 46.13 -8.44
C LEU A 22 -64.75 46.54 -8.41
N HIS A 23 -64.51 47.78 -8.83
CA HIS A 23 -63.26 48.51 -8.59
C HIS A 23 -63.38 49.27 -7.28
N LYS A 24 -62.43 49.07 -6.37
CA LYS A 24 -61.60 50.16 -5.83
C LYS A 24 -60.22 49.60 -5.49
N ILE A 25 -59.22 50.29 -6.03
CA ILE A 25 -57.79 49.97 -6.09
C ILE A 25 -57.05 50.83 -5.06
N SER A 26 -56.04 50.24 -4.39
CA SER A 26 -54.68 50.78 -4.17
C SER A 26 -53.92 49.84 -3.21
N ILE A 27 -53.14 48.87 -3.71
CA ILE A 27 -51.68 48.93 -3.98
C ILE A 27 -50.81 48.99 -2.71
N ARG A 28 -50.40 47.79 -2.25
CA ARG A 28 -49.03 47.35 -1.87
C ARG A 28 -49.12 45.84 -1.61
N GLN A 29 -48.87 44.99 -2.62
CA GLN A 29 -47.58 44.30 -2.82
C GLN A 29 -47.07 43.66 -1.50
N LEU A 30 -47.03 42.35 -1.30
CA LEU A 30 -46.47 41.30 -2.15
C LEU A 30 -47.10 39.91 -1.90
N ILE A 31 -47.07 39.14 -2.98
CA ILE A 31 -47.05 37.68 -3.11
C ILE A 31 -46.39 36.97 -1.91
N ILE A 32 -47.12 36.09 -1.23
CA ILE A 32 -46.51 35.01 -0.43
C ILE A 32 -46.25 33.85 -1.40
N PRO A 33 -45.00 33.46 -1.65
CA PRO A 33 -44.71 32.40 -2.62
C PRO A 33 -45.15 31.04 -2.09
N THR A 34 -45.35 30.12 -3.02
CA THR A 34 -45.52 28.66 -2.87
C THR A 34 -44.40 27.94 -2.08
N SER A 35 -43.57 28.67 -1.35
CA SER A 35 -42.51 28.16 -0.48
C SER A 35 -42.96 27.80 0.94
N ILE A 36 -44.12 28.28 1.41
CA ILE A 36 -44.57 28.03 2.81
C ILE A 36 -45.42 26.75 2.93
N ALA A 37 -46.13 26.34 1.87
CA ALA A 37 -46.85 25.05 1.86
C ALA A 37 -45.90 23.84 1.72
N PHE A 38 -44.69 24.04 1.20
CA PHE A 38 -43.61 23.04 1.22
C PHE A 38 -42.86 23.00 2.56
N TYR A 39 -42.98 24.06 3.38
CA TYR A 39 -42.31 24.16 4.67
C TYR A 39 -43.08 23.41 5.78
N LEU A 40 -44.40 23.22 5.64
CA LEU A 40 -45.26 22.60 6.65
C LEU A 40 -45.61 21.13 6.41
N THR A 41 -45.26 20.56 5.25
CA THR A 41 -45.29 19.10 5.01
C THR A 41 -43.93 18.43 5.23
N HIS A 42 -42.91 19.19 5.64
CA HIS A 42 -41.55 18.70 5.89
C HIS A 42 -41.16 18.62 7.37
N ASN A 43 -42.11 18.82 8.28
CA ASN A 43 -41.86 18.72 9.72
C ASN A 43 -43.08 18.12 10.43
N SER A 44 -43.12 16.78 10.51
CA SER A 44 -43.37 16.07 11.77
C SER A 44 -43.62 14.58 11.52
N VAL A 45 -42.69 13.76 12.04
CA VAL A 45 -42.80 12.31 12.28
C VAL A 45 -42.53 11.38 11.09
N SER A 46 -41.25 11.27 10.74
CA SER A 46 -40.62 9.95 10.61
C SER A 46 -39.26 10.01 11.30
N LYS A 47 -38.90 8.94 12.00
CA LYS A 47 -37.71 8.82 12.85
C LYS A 47 -36.45 9.33 12.13
N GLN A 48 -35.79 10.30 12.77
CA GLN A 48 -34.37 10.59 12.61
C GLN A 48 -33.58 9.29 12.59
N TYR A 49 -32.77 9.09 11.55
CA TYR A 49 -31.38 8.64 11.51
C TYR A 49 -31.10 8.09 10.11
N ARG A 50 -30.64 8.98 9.21
CA ARG A 50 -29.97 8.68 7.95
C ARG A 50 -28.93 9.81 7.84
N LEU A 51 -27.64 9.58 8.10
CA LEU A 51 -26.60 9.16 7.15
C LEU A 51 -25.25 9.13 7.91
N ILE A 52 -24.34 8.17 7.67
CA ILE A 52 -22.92 8.35 8.07
C ILE A 52 -22.06 8.72 6.86
N TYR A 53 -21.85 10.00 6.60
CA TYR A 53 -20.74 10.42 5.75
C TYR A 53 -19.62 10.96 6.63
N ASN A 54 -18.55 10.19 6.77
CA ASN A 54 -17.28 10.69 7.30
C ASN A 54 -16.52 11.51 6.24
N ASP A 55 -15.35 12.00 6.64
CA ASP A 55 -14.48 12.80 5.78
C ASP A 55 -14.16 12.04 4.47
N SER A 56 -14.77 12.43 3.35
CA SER A 56 -14.40 11.89 2.04
C SER A 56 -13.10 12.51 1.54
N LEU A 57 -12.27 11.73 0.86
CA LEU A 57 -11.05 12.18 0.20
C LEU A 57 -11.13 11.78 -1.27
N LYS A 58 -10.83 12.72 -2.17
CA LYS A 58 -10.77 12.46 -3.61
C LYS A 58 -9.39 12.83 -4.14
N PRO A 59 -8.85 12.10 -5.12
CA PRO A 59 -7.53 12.40 -5.65
C PRO A 59 -7.52 13.75 -6.39
N ASP A 60 -6.53 14.60 -6.10
CA ASP A 60 -6.28 15.85 -6.81
C ASP A 60 -5.70 15.54 -8.20
N PRO A 61 -6.19 16.17 -9.29
CA PRO A 61 -5.66 15.96 -10.64
C PRO A 61 -4.21 16.42 -10.83
N LYS A 62 -3.63 17.18 -9.89
CA LYS A 62 -2.20 17.55 -9.91
C LYS A 62 -1.28 16.41 -9.48
N GLY A 63 -1.82 15.35 -8.87
CA GLY A 63 -1.04 14.17 -8.53
C GLY A 63 -0.73 13.35 -9.78
N ASP A 64 0.54 13.03 -9.99
CA ASP A 64 0.99 12.22 -11.13
C ASP A 64 0.50 10.75 -11.06
N THR A 65 0.09 10.31 -9.87
CA THR A 65 -0.51 8.99 -9.58
C THR A 65 -1.75 9.17 -8.70
N PHE A 66 -2.55 8.11 -8.57
CA PHE A 66 -3.74 8.14 -7.70
C PHE A 66 -3.38 8.43 -6.24
N GLU A 67 -2.39 7.72 -5.68
CA GLU A 67 -1.93 7.97 -4.30
C GLU A 67 -1.36 9.38 -4.13
N MET A 68 -0.57 9.89 -5.10
CA MET A 68 -0.07 11.26 -5.03
C MET A 68 -1.20 12.29 -5.10
N GLY A 69 -2.25 12.02 -5.87
CA GLY A 69 -3.46 12.83 -5.89
C GLY A 69 -4.16 12.85 -4.52
N LEU A 70 -4.27 11.70 -3.86
CA LEU A 70 -4.82 11.61 -2.50
C LEU A 70 -3.97 12.35 -1.47
N TYR A 71 -2.63 12.23 -1.57
CA TYR A 71 -1.69 12.94 -0.73
C TYR A 71 -1.86 14.46 -0.86
N VAL A 72 -1.88 14.99 -2.09
CA VAL A 72 -2.04 16.43 -2.34
C VAL A 72 -3.38 16.93 -1.80
N SER A 73 -4.48 16.22 -2.05
CA SER A 73 -5.79 16.56 -1.48
C SER A 73 -5.77 16.54 0.05
N SER A 74 -5.12 15.53 0.65
CA SER A 74 -5.03 15.37 2.11
C SER A 74 -4.30 16.55 2.75
N GLU A 75 -3.19 17.00 2.16
CA GLU A 75 -2.40 18.12 2.66
C GLU A 75 -3.13 19.46 2.44
N ASN A 76 -3.76 19.66 1.29
CA ASN A 76 -4.57 20.86 1.03
C ASN A 76 -5.73 20.98 2.03
N GLU A 77 -6.47 19.89 2.24
CA GLU A 77 -7.58 19.84 3.21
C GLU A 77 -7.09 20.10 4.64
N LEU A 78 -5.91 19.61 5.01
CA LEU A 78 -5.31 19.87 6.32
C LEU A 78 -5.00 21.36 6.50
N GLN A 79 -4.38 21.99 5.50
CA GLN A 79 -4.08 23.42 5.52
C GLN A 79 -5.36 24.26 5.60
N GLU A 80 -6.37 23.92 4.79
CA GLU A 80 -7.67 24.58 4.80
C GLU A 80 -8.38 24.43 6.15
N LYS A 81 -8.41 23.22 6.73
CA LYS A 81 -8.97 22.95 8.06
C LYS A 81 -8.27 23.78 9.15
N LEU A 82 -6.95 23.90 9.10
CA LEU A 82 -6.18 24.72 10.03
C LEU A 82 -6.51 26.21 9.89
N ILE A 83 -6.56 26.73 8.67
CA ILE A 83 -6.88 28.13 8.39
C ILE A 83 -8.33 28.43 8.81
N SER A 84 -9.27 27.57 8.45
CA SER A 84 -10.69 27.67 8.80
C SER A 84 -10.94 27.60 10.31
N PHE A 85 -10.28 26.67 11.01
CA PHE A 85 -10.38 26.60 12.47
C PHE A 85 -9.91 27.89 13.13
N ARG A 86 -8.79 28.46 12.68
CA ARG A 86 -8.25 29.73 13.20
C ARG A 86 -9.19 30.89 12.88
N SER A 87 -9.66 31.00 11.65
CA SER A 87 -10.55 32.10 11.23
C SER A 87 -11.87 32.06 11.98
N THR A 88 -12.50 30.89 12.11
CA THR A 88 -13.74 30.69 12.89
C THR A 88 -13.55 31.09 14.35
N LYS A 89 -12.48 30.63 15.01
CA LYS A 89 -12.18 31.06 16.39
C LYS A 89 -11.94 32.56 16.50
N ILE A 90 -11.34 33.21 15.51
CA ILE A 90 -11.13 34.66 15.51
C ILE A 90 -12.45 35.42 15.30
N ILE A 91 -13.29 34.95 14.38
CA ILE A 91 -14.56 35.59 13.98
C ILE A 91 -15.64 35.42 15.04
N GLU A 92 -15.80 34.22 15.62
CA GLU A 92 -16.78 33.91 16.67
C GLU A 92 -16.41 34.53 18.03
N SER A 93 -15.29 35.25 18.13
CA SER A 93 -14.89 35.90 19.38
C SER A 93 -15.79 37.11 19.66
N PRO A 94 -16.48 37.15 20.83
CA PRO A 94 -17.50 38.16 21.08
C PRO A 94 -16.94 39.58 21.23
N ASN A 95 -15.68 39.72 21.66
CA ASN A 95 -15.05 41.00 21.94
C ASN A 95 -13.72 41.19 21.18
N LYS A 96 -13.44 42.44 20.77
CA LYS A 96 -12.18 42.82 20.08
C LYS A 96 -10.93 42.42 20.85
N LEU A 97 -10.96 42.49 22.18
CA LEU A 97 -9.84 42.10 23.04
C LEU A 97 -9.57 40.59 23.00
N ILE A 98 -10.61 39.76 23.07
CA ILE A 98 -10.49 38.29 22.94
C ILE A 98 -9.98 37.91 21.55
N ARG A 99 -10.46 38.60 20.52
CA ARG A 99 -9.96 38.42 19.15
C ARG A 99 -8.47 38.75 19.04
N CYS A 100 -8.04 39.88 19.61
CA CYS A 100 -6.63 40.27 19.66
C CYS A 100 -5.78 39.23 20.42
N LEU A 101 -6.23 38.80 21.60
CA LEU A 101 -5.56 37.75 22.39
C LEU A 101 -5.46 36.43 21.63
N ARG A 102 -6.49 36.01 20.87
CA ARG A 102 -6.43 34.79 20.05
C ARG A 102 -5.43 34.92 18.90
N ILE A 103 -5.37 36.07 18.23
CA ILE A 103 -4.38 36.34 17.18
C ILE A 103 -2.97 36.30 17.77
N LEU A 104 -2.75 36.98 18.90
CA LEU A 104 -1.48 36.96 19.62
C LEU A 104 -1.11 35.54 20.07
N TRP A 105 -2.07 34.77 20.58
CA TRP A 105 -1.86 33.38 20.98
C TRP A 105 -1.47 32.48 19.81
N PHE A 106 -2.18 32.55 18.68
CA PHE A 106 -1.81 31.78 17.49
C PHE A 106 -0.44 32.18 16.96
N GLY A 107 -0.12 33.49 16.94
CA GLY A 107 1.21 33.98 16.59
C GLY A 107 2.29 33.50 17.57
N PHE A 108 2.03 33.52 18.87
CA PHE A 108 2.95 33.02 19.90
C PHE A 108 3.16 31.51 19.78
N ASN A 109 2.08 30.75 19.55
CA ASN A 109 2.17 29.30 19.36
C ASN A 109 3.04 28.94 18.14
N ASP A 110 2.85 29.63 17.02
CA ASP A 110 3.57 29.34 15.78
C ASP A 110 5.01 29.85 15.79
N ASN A 111 5.27 31.01 16.40
CA ASN A 111 6.59 31.65 16.36
C ASN A 111 7.46 31.36 17.59
N VAL A 112 6.90 30.86 18.69
CA VAL A 112 7.64 30.58 19.93
C VAL A 112 7.49 29.12 20.35
N VAL A 113 6.26 28.66 20.61
CA VAL A 113 6.04 27.31 21.16
C VAL A 113 6.51 26.21 20.21
N GLU A 114 6.11 26.27 18.95
CA GLU A 114 6.48 25.24 17.97
C GLU A 114 8.00 25.20 17.68
N PRO A 115 8.70 26.35 17.47
CA PRO A 115 10.16 26.37 17.39
C PRO A 115 10.85 25.83 18.64
N VAL A 116 10.42 26.22 19.85
CA VAL A 116 11.00 25.71 21.11
C VAL A 116 10.84 24.19 21.20
N CYS A 117 9.64 23.66 20.93
CA CYS A 117 9.41 22.21 20.88
C CYS A 117 10.29 21.50 19.83
N THR A 118 10.53 22.14 18.69
CA THR A 118 11.42 21.61 17.64
C THR A 118 12.87 21.61 18.09
N ILE A 119 13.34 22.66 18.78
CA ILE A 119 14.70 22.74 19.33
C ILE A 119 14.91 21.69 20.43
N LEU A 120 13.96 21.53 21.35
CA LEU A 120 14.04 20.49 22.38
C LEU A 120 14.14 19.10 21.76
N ARG A 121 13.32 18.83 20.74
CA ARG A 121 13.37 17.58 19.99
C ARG A 121 14.69 17.40 19.23
N PHE A 122 15.23 18.48 18.67
CA PHE A 122 16.54 18.47 18.02
C PHE A 122 17.66 18.11 19.01
N LEU A 123 17.64 18.68 20.22
CA LEU A 123 18.62 18.37 21.26
C LEU A 123 18.50 16.92 21.73
N GLU A 124 17.29 16.40 21.88
CA GLU A 124 17.03 14.99 22.21
C GLU A 124 17.61 14.05 21.15
N ILE A 125 17.27 14.26 19.88
CA ILE A 125 17.79 13.44 18.77
C ILE A 125 19.31 13.57 18.67
N SER A 126 19.85 14.78 18.82
CA SER A 126 21.30 15.01 18.79
C SER A 126 22.02 14.27 19.92
N ALA A 127 21.43 14.22 21.13
CA ALA A 127 21.99 13.48 22.25
C ALA A 127 22.02 11.97 21.99
N ILE A 128 21.10 11.44 21.19
CA ILE A 128 21.06 10.02 20.79
C ILE A 128 22.11 9.72 19.71
N PHE A 129 22.17 10.53 18.64
CA PHE A 129 22.99 10.22 17.46
C PHE A 129 24.43 10.76 17.52
N LEU A 130 24.71 11.86 18.24
CA LEU A 130 26.06 12.42 18.31
C LEU A 130 27.08 11.44 18.93
N PRO A 131 26.81 10.75 20.05
CA PRO A 131 27.72 9.74 20.57
C PRO A 131 27.97 8.60 19.58
N LEU A 132 26.94 8.19 18.84
CA LEU A 132 27.04 7.14 17.82
C LEU A 132 27.92 7.56 16.64
N LEU A 133 27.82 8.82 16.20
CA LEU A 133 28.68 9.38 15.15
C LEU A 133 30.14 9.43 15.61
N LEU A 134 30.40 9.86 16.84
CA LEU A 134 31.74 9.86 17.42
C LEU A 134 32.33 8.45 17.57
N LEU A 135 31.48 7.43 17.72
CA LEU A 135 31.88 6.03 17.76
C LEU A 135 32.11 5.40 16.37
N TYR A 136 31.87 6.10 15.26
CA TYR A 136 32.06 5.56 13.91
C TYR A 136 33.43 4.91 13.64
N PRO A 137 34.56 5.43 14.15
CA PRO A 137 35.87 4.80 13.95
C PRO A 137 35.96 3.35 14.43
N ILE A 138 35.05 2.88 15.31
CA ILE A 138 34.98 1.48 15.73
C ILE A 138 34.81 0.55 14.52
N SER A 139 34.18 1.03 13.44
CA SER A 139 33.94 0.26 12.20
C SER A 139 35.21 -0.23 11.52
N TRP A 140 36.35 0.45 11.73
CA TRP A 140 37.64 0.07 11.15
C TRP A 140 38.36 -1.04 11.93
N PHE A 141 37.90 -1.36 13.14
CA PHE A 141 38.55 -2.31 14.02
C PHE A 141 37.90 -3.70 14.01
N GLY A 142 38.72 -4.72 14.27
CA GLY A 142 38.31 -6.12 14.44
C GLY A 142 38.54 -7.00 13.21
N HIS A 143 38.52 -8.31 13.42
CA HIS A 143 38.68 -9.29 12.36
C HIS A 143 37.50 -9.25 11.38
N LYS A 144 37.82 -9.39 10.08
CA LYS A 144 36.82 -9.61 9.04
C LYS A 144 36.28 -11.02 9.17
N PHE A 145 34.96 -11.17 9.17
CA PHE A 145 34.31 -12.46 9.15
C PHE A 145 33.10 -12.43 8.23
N ARG A 146 32.67 -13.61 7.80
CA ARG A 146 31.50 -13.77 6.95
C ARG A 146 30.25 -13.69 7.82
N VAL A 147 29.34 -12.80 7.48
CA VAL A 147 28.04 -12.68 8.16
C VAL A 147 27.23 -13.95 7.84
N THR A 148 26.73 -14.63 8.88
CA THR A 148 25.98 -15.90 8.76
C THR A 148 24.83 -15.78 7.76
N ASP A 149 24.64 -16.81 6.94
CA ASP A 149 23.66 -16.90 5.84
C ASP A 149 23.81 -15.91 4.67
N THR A 150 24.97 -15.23 4.55
CA THR A 150 25.25 -14.36 3.39
C THR A 150 26.67 -14.54 2.84
N ASN A 151 26.91 -14.11 1.60
CA ASN A 151 28.25 -14.09 0.97
C ASN A 151 29.09 -12.87 1.39
N ILE A 152 28.69 -12.14 2.44
CA ILE A 152 29.22 -10.82 2.76
C ILE A 152 30.27 -10.91 3.86
N THR A 153 31.39 -10.22 3.68
CA THR A 153 32.48 -10.12 4.66
C THR A 153 32.56 -8.71 5.24
N GLU A 154 32.41 -8.58 6.56
CA GLU A 154 32.41 -7.31 7.29
C GLU A 154 33.34 -7.38 8.50
N THR A 155 33.76 -6.21 9.01
CA THR A 155 34.51 -6.12 10.27
C THR A 155 33.57 -6.27 11.47
N ARG A 156 34.05 -6.86 12.57
CA ARG A 156 33.29 -6.90 13.85
C ARG A 156 32.84 -5.52 14.31
N GLY A 157 33.70 -4.53 14.19
CA GLY A 157 33.37 -3.15 14.53
C GLY A 157 32.22 -2.57 13.71
N SER A 158 32.18 -2.84 12.40
CA SER A 158 31.11 -2.37 11.48
C SER A 158 29.74 -2.89 11.93
N LEU A 159 29.67 -4.17 12.29
CA LEU A 159 28.42 -4.79 12.75
C LEU A 159 27.97 -4.28 14.12
N ILE A 160 28.89 -4.09 15.06
CA ILE A 160 28.57 -3.47 16.36
C ILE A 160 28.01 -2.07 16.15
N TRP A 161 28.63 -1.27 15.27
CA TRP A 161 28.14 0.06 14.96
C TRP A 161 26.74 0.03 14.32
N CYS A 162 26.48 -0.89 13.38
CA CYS A 162 25.15 -1.08 12.79
C CYS A 162 24.09 -1.46 13.84
N GLN A 163 24.45 -2.32 14.81
CA GLN A 163 23.56 -2.67 15.92
C GLN A 163 23.27 -1.49 16.85
N LEU A 164 24.27 -0.66 17.13
CA LEU A 164 24.09 0.56 17.92
C LEU A 164 23.22 1.58 17.18
N LEU A 165 23.40 1.71 15.86
CA LEU A 165 22.54 2.54 15.02
C LEU A 165 21.09 2.07 15.04
N ARG A 166 20.84 0.76 14.91
CA ARG A 166 19.49 0.19 15.04
C ARG A 166 18.84 0.59 16.37
N LYS A 167 19.54 0.41 17.49
CA LYS A 167 19.04 0.79 18.82
C LYS A 167 18.81 2.29 18.95
N ALA A 168 19.67 3.12 18.35
CA ALA A 168 19.50 4.57 18.33
C ALA A 168 18.22 4.97 17.57
N LEU A 169 17.93 4.33 16.44
CA LEU A 169 16.69 4.54 15.68
C LEU A 169 15.45 4.13 16.49
N GLU A 170 15.51 3.01 17.23
CA GLU A 170 14.43 2.56 18.13
C GLU A 170 14.17 3.57 19.25
N LEU A 171 15.24 4.08 19.89
CA LEU A 171 15.14 5.10 20.94
C LEU A 171 14.66 6.46 20.44
N ALA A 172 15.02 6.83 19.21
CA ALA A 172 14.61 8.09 18.61
C ALA A 172 13.11 8.12 18.27
N GLY A 173 12.44 6.97 18.18
CA GLY A 173 10.98 6.88 18.11
C GLY A 173 10.42 6.62 16.70
N PRO A 174 9.09 6.75 16.51
CA PRO A 174 8.37 6.22 15.35
C PRO A 174 8.89 6.65 13.98
N SER A 175 9.23 7.93 13.82
CA SER A 175 9.78 8.46 12.57
C SER A 175 11.12 7.82 12.21
N PHE A 176 11.97 7.56 13.19
CA PHE A 176 13.29 6.97 12.97
C PHE A 176 13.23 5.45 12.79
N ILE A 177 12.27 4.76 13.44
CA ILE A 177 11.97 3.37 13.15
C ILE A 177 11.56 3.21 11.68
N LYS A 178 10.61 4.03 11.20
CA LYS A 178 10.17 4.00 9.80
C LYS A 178 11.28 4.43 8.83
N LEU A 179 12.12 5.40 9.20
CA LEU A 179 13.31 5.76 8.42
C LEU A 179 14.28 4.59 8.32
N GLY A 180 14.51 3.86 9.42
CA GLY A 180 15.36 2.68 9.45
C GLY A 180 14.81 1.54 8.60
N GLN A 181 13.50 1.28 8.64
CA GLN A 181 12.85 0.30 7.76
C GLN A 181 12.99 0.68 6.27
N TRP A 182 12.76 1.95 5.95
CA TRP A 182 12.97 2.48 4.61
C TRP A 182 14.44 2.39 4.16
N ALA A 183 15.40 2.74 5.02
CA ALA A 183 16.83 2.59 4.73
C ALA A 183 17.24 1.11 4.63
N GLY A 184 16.59 0.24 5.38
CA GLY A 184 16.80 -1.21 5.37
C GLY A 184 16.52 -1.86 4.02
N SER A 185 15.61 -1.31 3.23
CA SER A 185 15.30 -1.81 1.89
C SER A 185 16.14 -1.16 0.77
N ARG A 186 16.81 -0.04 1.03
CA ARG A 186 17.59 0.74 0.04
C ARG A 186 19.02 0.22 -0.15
N THR A 187 19.17 -1.01 -0.65
CA THR A 187 20.48 -1.63 -0.93
C THR A 187 21.24 -0.97 -2.10
N ASP A 188 20.55 -0.15 -2.90
CA ASP A 188 21.14 0.76 -3.90
C ASP A 188 21.95 1.89 -3.25
N ILE A 189 21.57 2.32 -2.04
CA ILE A 189 22.27 3.38 -1.29
C ILE A 189 23.18 2.78 -0.21
N PHE A 190 22.65 1.88 0.61
CA PHE A 190 23.30 1.40 1.82
C PHE A 190 23.97 0.04 1.63
N SER A 191 24.92 -0.28 2.50
CA SER A 191 25.57 -1.59 2.49
C SER A 191 24.60 -2.69 2.92
N HIS A 192 24.77 -3.90 2.38
CA HIS A 192 23.92 -5.04 2.74
C HIS A 192 23.93 -5.35 4.24
N ALA A 193 25.07 -5.17 4.90
CA ALA A 193 25.19 -5.40 6.34
C ALA A 193 24.33 -4.43 7.16
N LEU A 194 24.34 -3.15 6.77
CA LEU A 194 23.48 -2.14 7.37
C LEU A 194 22.01 -2.44 7.10
N CYS A 195 21.66 -2.72 5.84
CA CYS A 195 20.30 -3.08 5.43
C CYS A 195 19.77 -4.29 6.22
N HIS A 196 20.58 -5.33 6.40
CA HIS A 196 20.24 -6.53 7.16
C HIS A 196 19.96 -6.22 8.64
N GLU A 197 20.80 -5.41 9.29
CA GLU A 197 20.55 -5.02 10.69
C GLU A 197 19.32 -4.13 10.82
N LEU A 198 19.14 -3.15 9.93
CA LEU A 198 17.95 -2.29 9.92
C LEU A 198 16.66 -3.06 9.61
N GLY A 199 16.74 -4.14 8.82
CA GLY A 199 15.61 -5.04 8.58
C GLY A 199 15.08 -5.75 9.84
N LYS A 200 15.84 -5.75 10.94
CA LYS A 200 15.41 -6.29 12.25
C LYS A 200 14.61 -5.28 13.09
N LEU A 201 14.38 -4.07 12.58
CA LEU A 201 13.60 -3.04 13.28
C LEU A 201 12.13 -3.46 13.36
N HIS A 202 11.69 -3.77 14.58
CA HIS A 202 10.28 -4.02 14.86
C HIS A 202 9.59 -2.76 15.40
N SER A 203 8.32 -2.61 15.04
CA SER A 203 7.46 -1.46 15.37
C SER A 203 6.83 -1.55 16.77
N ASN A 204 7.45 -2.24 17.73
CA ASN A 204 6.83 -2.51 19.03
C ASN A 204 6.89 -1.27 19.94
N VAL A 205 5.99 -0.32 19.66
CA VAL A 205 5.83 0.93 20.40
C VAL A 205 4.88 0.70 21.57
N SER A 206 5.02 1.51 22.63
CA SER A 206 4.09 1.48 23.75
C SER A 206 2.68 1.88 23.30
N ALA A 207 1.68 1.07 23.65
CA ALA A 207 0.28 1.38 23.38
C ALA A 207 -0.14 2.70 24.04
N HIS A 208 -0.95 3.50 23.34
CA HIS A 208 -1.57 4.68 23.94
C HIS A 208 -2.76 4.27 24.82
N SER A 209 -3.16 5.17 25.72
CA SER A 209 -4.24 4.91 26.69
C SER A 209 -5.57 4.55 26.01
N LEU A 210 -6.24 3.51 26.49
CA LEU A 210 -7.58 3.11 26.01
C LEU A 210 -8.58 4.28 26.02
N SER A 211 -8.52 5.18 27.02
CA SER A 211 -9.41 6.34 27.11
C SER A 211 -9.29 7.27 25.90
N PHE A 212 -8.10 7.42 25.34
CA PHE A 212 -7.89 8.19 24.10
C PHE A 212 -8.56 7.48 22.92
N THR A 213 -8.36 6.16 22.81
CA THR A 213 -8.98 5.34 21.76
C THR A 213 -10.50 5.45 21.80
N LEU A 214 -11.12 5.21 22.96
CA LEU A 214 -12.57 5.27 23.12
C LEU A 214 -13.11 6.66 22.76
N LYS A 215 -12.42 7.73 23.17
CA LYS A 215 -12.81 9.10 22.80
C LYS A 215 -12.76 9.32 21.29
N LYS A 216 -11.71 8.87 20.61
CA LYS A 216 -11.57 8.99 19.15
C LYS A 216 -12.63 8.16 18.42
N LEU A 217 -12.93 6.96 18.91
CA LEU A 217 -13.97 6.09 18.36
C LEU A 217 -15.37 6.66 18.53
N SER A 218 -15.72 7.15 19.72
CA SER A 218 -17.00 7.82 19.97
C SER A 218 -17.21 9.01 19.04
N GLN A 219 -16.15 9.80 18.81
CA GLN A 219 -16.18 10.91 17.85
C GLN A 219 -16.38 10.44 16.40
N ALA A 220 -15.64 9.41 15.98
CA ALA A 220 -15.73 8.87 14.62
C ALA A 220 -17.11 8.25 14.32
N LEU A 221 -17.66 7.50 15.28
CA LEU A 221 -18.93 6.79 15.16
C LEU A 221 -20.16 7.68 15.48
N LYS A 222 -19.92 8.90 15.99
CA LYS A 222 -20.96 9.85 16.44
C LYS A 222 -21.90 9.23 17.49
N VAL A 223 -21.30 8.59 18.48
CA VAL A 223 -21.99 7.96 19.62
C VAL A 223 -21.42 8.46 20.95
N ASP A 224 -22.26 8.52 21.98
CA ASP A 224 -21.81 8.91 23.32
C ASP A 224 -21.09 7.75 24.01
N LYS A 225 -21.59 6.52 23.85
CA LYS A 225 -21.01 5.28 24.40
C LYS A 225 -20.67 4.30 23.29
N ILE A 226 -19.54 3.61 23.45
CA ILE A 226 -19.07 2.62 22.47
C ILE A 226 -20.01 1.41 22.43
N GLU A 227 -20.63 1.08 23.55
CA GLU A 227 -21.63 0.01 23.69
C GLU A 227 -22.89 0.27 22.83
N ASP A 228 -23.11 1.49 22.36
CA ASP A 228 -24.21 1.80 21.43
C ASP A 228 -23.88 1.37 19.99
N ALA A 229 -22.59 1.29 19.65
CA ALA A 229 -22.12 0.96 18.31
C ALA A 229 -21.62 -0.49 18.17
N PHE A 230 -21.24 -1.13 19.27
CA PHE A 230 -20.65 -2.47 19.26
C PHE A 230 -21.39 -3.45 20.17
N ASP A 231 -21.62 -4.67 19.68
CA ASP A 231 -22.06 -5.80 20.51
C ASP A 231 -20.89 -6.33 21.35
N GLU A 232 -19.70 -6.37 20.76
CA GLU A 232 -18.45 -6.75 21.43
C GLU A 232 -17.33 -5.79 21.01
N PHE A 233 -16.50 -5.37 21.96
CA PHE A 233 -15.32 -4.56 21.68
C PHE A 233 -14.16 -5.01 22.57
N ASN A 234 -13.12 -5.55 21.94
CA ASN A 234 -11.92 -5.95 22.67
C ASN A 234 -11.19 -4.68 23.15
N ARG A 235 -11.04 -4.52 24.46
CA ARG A 235 -10.38 -3.35 25.07
C ARG A 235 -8.84 -3.42 25.03
N THR A 236 -8.29 -4.55 24.62
CA THR A 236 -6.86 -4.73 24.37
C THR A 236 -6.58 -4.61 22.87
N PRO A 237 -5.58 -3.81 22.44
CA PRO A 237 -5.23 -3.72 21.04
C PRO A 237 -4.66 -5.06 20.57
N ILE A 238 -5.07 -5.51 19.37
CA ILE A 238 -4.53 -6.72 18.75
C ILE A 238 -3.13 -6.50 18.17
N GLY A 239 -2.81 -5.24 17.82
CA GLY A 239 -1.51 -4.86 17.30
C GLY A 239 -1.20 -3.39 17.60
N VAL A 240 0.06 -3.10 17.87
CA VAL A 240 0.56 -1.73 18.08
C VAL A 240 1.63 -1.48 17.03
N GLY A 241 1.33 -0.59 16.08
CA GLY A 241 2.27 -0.13 15.07
C GLY A 241 2.99 1.14 15.51
N SER A 242 3.82 1.68 14.62
CA SER A 242 4.58 2.90 14.92
C SER A 242 3.73 4.17 14.92
N ILE A 243 2.70 4.23 14.07
CA ILE A 243 1.87 5.43 13.87
C ILE A 243 0.44 5.24 14.40
N ALA A 244 -0.02 3.99 14.52
CA ALA A 244 -1.37 3.63 14.94
C ALA A 244 -1.39 2.31 15.73
N GLN A 245 -2.47 2.08 16.46
CA GLN A 245 -2.76 0.76 17.06
C GLN A 245 -4.13 0.26 16.61
N VAL A 246 -4.29 -1.06 16.59
CA VAL A 246 -5.45 -1.75 16.02
C VAL A 246 -6.25 -2.44 17.12
N TYR A 247 -7.57 -2.30 17.05
CA TYR A 247 -8.56 -2.95 17.90
C TYR A 247 -9.48 -3.82 17.07
N VAL A 248 -10.20 -4.72 17.74
CA VAL A 248 -11.21 -5.57 17.11
C VAL A 248 -12.54 -5.37 17.83
N GLY A 249 -13.62 -5.21 17.07
CA GLY A 249 -14.97 -5.14 17.60
C GLY A 249 -16.01 -5.66 16.62
N GLU A 250 -17.18 -6.06 17.13
CA GLU A 250 -18.34 -6.45 16.34
C GLU A 250 -19.37 -5.33 16.36
N LEU A 251 -19.67 -4.75 15.19
CA LEU A 251 -20.67 -3.69 15.06
C LEU A 251 -22.07 -4.21 15.39
N SER A 252 -22.83 -3.48 16.20
CA SER A 252 -24.19 -3.88 16.59
C SER A 252 -25.14 -3.79 15.39
N GLN A 253 -26.05 -4.77 15.24
CA GLN A 253 -27.01 -4.75 14.14
C GLN A 253 -27.91 -3.50 14.23
N LYS A 254 -28.26 -3.10 15.47
CA LYS A 254 -29.00 -1.86 15.74
C LYS A 254 -28.29 -0.62 15.23
N TYR A 255 -26.95 -0.56 15.36
CA TYR A 255 -26.17 0.55 14.84
C TYR A 255 -26.14 0.52 13.31
N ILE A 256 -26.03 -0.65 12.71
CA ILE A 256 -25.98 -0.77 11.24
C ILE A 256 -27.34 -0.43 10.62
N ASP A 257 -28.43 -0.96 11.15
CA ASP A 257 -29.80 -0.69 10.70
C ASP A 257 -30.18 0.79 10.82
N LYS A 258 -29.50 1.52 11.71
CA LYS A 258 -29.67 2.97 11.87
C LYS A 258 -29.11 3.76 10.67
N TYR A 259 -28.27 3.16 9.83
CA TYR A 259 -27.59 3.84 8.74
C TYR A 259 -27.53 3.01 7.46
N ASP A 260 -28.39 3.37 6.49
CA ASP A 260 -28.55 2.67 5.21
C ASP A 260 -27.27 2.57 4.34
N ASN A 261 -26.24 3.35 4.65
CA ASN A 261 -25.03 3.42 3.83
C ASN A 261 -23.86 2.57 4.36
N ILE A 262 -24.01 1.89 5.50
CA ILE A 262 -23.04 0.90 5.98
C ILE A 262 -23.27 -0.39 5.20
N GLN A 263 -22.41 -0.69 4.24
CA GLN A 263 -22.47 -1.95 3.51
C GLN A 263 -21.73 -3.04 4.29
N ILE A 264 -22.49 -3.90 4.98
CA ILE A 264 -21.96 -5.18 5.43
C ILE A 264 -21.82 -6.08 4.19
N GLY A 265 -20.71 -6.80 4.05
CA GLY A 265 -20.55 -7.77 2.96
C GLY A 265 -21.72 -8.77 2.89
N LYS A 266 -21.92 -9.41 1.73
CA LYS A 266 -22.98 -10.42 1.51
C LYS A 266 -23.00 -11.53 2.59
N ASP A 267 -21.86 -11.71 3.23
CA ASP A 267 -21.57 -12.75 4.21
C ASP A 267 -22.04 -12.37 5.63
N GLY A 268 -22.50 -11.13 5.83
CA GLY A 268 -23.02 -10.63 7.11
C GLY A 268 -21.95 -10.38 8.17
N ASN A 269 -20.66 -10.35 7.82
CA ASN A 269 -19.57 -10.16 8.78
C ASN A 269 -19.58 -8.74 9.37
N ARG A 270 -19.91 -8.64 10.67
CA ARG A 270 -19.94 -7.38 11.43
C ARG A 270 -18.66 -7.11 12.20
N TRP A 271 -17.71 -8.05 12.20
CA TRP A 271 -16.42 -7.89 12.85
C TRP A 271 -15.54 -6.94 12.04
N CYS A 272 -15.01 -5.93 12.72
CA CYS A 272 -14.13 -4.94 12.14
C CYS A 272 -12.80 -4.87 12.88
N ALA A 273 -11.73 -4.72 12.10
CA ALA A 273 -10.46 -4.23 12.59
C ALA A 273 -10.50 -2.70 12.53
N ILE A 274 -10.06 -2.07 13.61
CA ILE A 274 -10.21 -0.63 13.79
C ILE A 274 -8.84 -0.06 14.10
N LYS A 275 -8.28 0.70 13.16
CA LYS A 275 -6.96 1.33 13.25
C LYS A 275 -7.13 2.77 13.75
N ILE A 276 -6.42 3.14 14.82
CA ILE A 276 -6.48 4.48 15.43
C ILE A 276 -5.07 5.06 15.54
N LEU A 277 -4.88 6.27 15.00
CA LEU A 277 -3.60 6.99 15.09
C LEU A 277 -3.21 7.29 16.56
N HIS A 278 -1.91 7.20 16.87
CA HIS A 278 -1.38 7.60 18.17
C HIS A 278 -1.60 9.10 18.45
N PRO A 279 -1.73 9.50 19.73
CA PRO A 279 -1.86 10.91 20.11
C PRO A 279 -0.64 11.72 19.66
N ASN A 280 -0.88 12.91 19.11
CA ASN A 280 0.16 13.88 18.70
C ASN A 280 1.18 13.39 17.65
N VAL A 281 0.96 12.21 17.05
CA VAL A 281 1.90 11.58 16.12
C VAL A 281 2.22 12.46 14.92
N ARG A 282 1.22 13.18 14.39
CA ARG A 282 1.39 14.15 13.29
C ARG A 282 2.35 15.29 13.65
N SER A 283 2.22 15.86 14.84
CA SER A 283 3.09 16.95 15.30
C SER A 283 4.51 16.46 15.55
N GLN A 284 4.67 15.24 16.09
CA GLN A 284 5.98 14.62 16.28
C GLN A 284 6.68 14.35 14.95
N ILE A 285 6.02 13.66 14.02
CA ILE A 285 6.55 13.38 12.67
C ILE A 285 6.92 14.68 11.95
N ARG A 286 6.07 15.71 12.01
CA ARG A 286 6.37 17.00 11.40
C ARG A 286 7.65 17.64 11.96
N ARG A 287 7.89 17.56 13.27
CA ARG A 287 9.12 18.06 13.89
C ARG A 287 10.33 17.23 13.48
N ASP A 288 10.20 15.91 13.50
CA ASP A 288 11.26 14.99 13.12
C ASP A 288 11.67 15.18 11.65
N LEU A 289 10.71 15.36 10.74
CA LEU A 289 10.97 15.66 9.32
C LEU A 289 11.65 17.02 9.10
N LYS A 290 11.28 18.06 9.86
CA LYS A 290 11.98 19.35 9.82
C LYS A 290 13.44 19.20 10.23
N ILE A 291 13.70 18.42 11.28
CA ILE A 291 15.04 18.15 11.79
C ILE A 291 15.85 17.32 10.78
N MET A 292 15.26 16.26 10.20
CA MET A 292 15.88 15.46 9.16
C MET A 292 16.25 16.31 7.94
N LYS A 293 15.35 17.21 7.51
CA LYS A 293 15.61 18.09 6.37
C LYS A 293 16.77 19.05 6.64
N PHE A 294 16.80 19.65 7.82
CA PHE A 294 17.93 20.48 8.26
C PHE A 294 19.28 19.73 8.18
N PHE A 295 19.34 18.49 8.69
CA PHE A 295 20.57 17.69 8.62
C PHE A 295 20.91 17.27 7.20
N ALA A 296 19.93 16.88 6.39
CA ALA A 296 20.14 16.51 4.99
C ALA A 296 20.69 17.68 4.16
N ASP A 297 20.15 18.88 4.37
CA ASP A 297 20.63 20.10 3.71
C ASP A 297 22.07 20.45 4.16
N THR A 298 22.38 20.22 5.44
CA THR A 298 23.73 20.46 6.01
C THR A 298 24.77 19.46 5.50
N ILE A 299 24.44 18.16 5.44
CA ILE A 299 25.34 17.11 4.95
C ILE A 299 25.66 17.31 3.47
N ASN A 300 24.71 17.85 2.70
CA ASN A 300 24.92 18.12 1.28
C ASN A 300 25.97 19.22 1.01
N TRP A 301 26.43 19.95 2.03
CA TRP A 301 27.58 20.88 1.90
C TRP A 301 28.94 20.17 1.93
N ILE A 302 28.98 18.90 2.32
CA ILE A 302 30.21 18.10 2.34
C ILE A 302 30.53 17.67 0.89
N PRO A 303 31.68 18.10 0.32
CA PRO A 303 32.10 17.65 -1.00
C PRO A 303 32.15 16.13 -1.04
N THR A 304 31.71 15.49 -2.12
CA THR A 304 31.51 14.03 -2.30
C THR A 304 30.20 13.43 -1.82
N MET A 305 29.35 14.13 -1.05
CA MET A 305 28.04 13.60 -0.62
C MET A 305 26.88 13.97 -1.54
N GLU A 306 27.12 14.80 -2.56
CA GLU A 306 26.09 15.29 -3.49
C GLU A 306 25.37 14.17 -4.25
N TRP A 307 26.06 13.06 -4.55
CA TRP A 307 25.47 11.92 -5.26
C TRP A 307 24.38 11.20 -4.46
N LEU A 308 24.40 11.29 -3.12
CA LEU A 308 23.36 10.73 -2.24
C LEU A 308 22.09 11.58 -2.25
N SER A 309 22.20 12.88 -2.52
CA SER A 309 21.08 13.83 -2.60
C SER A 309 20.08 13.70 -1.43
N LEU A 310 20.61 13.59 -0.21
CA LEU A 310 19.83 13.36 1.02
C LEU A 310 18.60 14.27 1.17
N PRO A 311 18.60 15.57 0.79
CA PRO A 311 17.42 16.42 0.88
C PRO A 311 16.21 15.88 0.10
N SER A 312 16.47 15.33 -1.09
CA SER A 312 15.41 14.77 -1.93
C SER A 312 14.91 13.43 -1.39
N GLU A 313 15.78 12.61 -0.82
CA GLU A 313 15.39 11.37 -0.14
C GLU A 313 14.56 11.65 1.12
N VAL A 314 14.91 12.68 1.90
CA VAL A 314 14.09 13.14 3.03
C VAL A 314 12.72 13.64 2.57
N ASN A 315 12.64 14.33 1.42
CA ASN A 315 11.34 14.75 0.89
C ASN A 315 10.46 13.55 0.51
N GLN A 316 11.03 12.50 -0.08
CA GLN A 316 10.28 11.28 -0.41
C GLN A 316 9.84 10.52 0.82
N PHE A 317 10.75 10.39 1.79
CA PHE A 317 10.41 9.84 3.10
C PHE A 317 9.29 10.66 3.79
N SER A 318 9.33 11.99 3.66
CA SER A 318 8.26 12.87 4.17
C SER A 318 6.91 12.55 3.53
N ILE A 319 6.85 12.34 2.22
CA ILE A 319 5.61 11.97 1.51
C ILE A 319 5.09 10.64 2.05
N LEU A 320 5.95 9.62 2.10
CA LEU A 320 5.64 8.28 2.62
C LEU A 320 5.06 8.32 4.05
N MET A 321 5.64 9.16 4.92
CA MET A 321 5.20 9.32 6.30
C MET A 321 3.87 10.06 6.40
N ASN A 322 3.66 11.08 5.58
CA ASN A 322 2.42 11.88 5.60
C ASN A 322 1.22 11.12 5.03
N ILE A 323 1.44 10.24 4.04
CA ILE A 323 0.38 9.34 3.53
C ILE A 323 -0.17 8.46 4.66
N GLN A 324 0.71 7.87 5.47
CA GLN A 324 0.32 7.04 6.61
C GLN A 324 -0.39 7.80 7.74
N LEU A 325 -0.38 9.14 7.73
CA LEU A 325 -1.06 9.97 8.72
C LEU A 325 -2.52 10.30 8.37
N ASP A 326 -3.00 9.84 7.21
CA ASP A 326 -4.40 9.91 6.83
C ASP A 326 -4.93 8.53 6.49
N LEU A 327 -5.60 7.90 7.45
CA LEU A 327 -6.08 6.53 7.30
C LEU A 327 -7.16 6.38 6.21
N ARG A 328 -7.70 7.49 5.68
CA ARG A 328 -8.59 7.43 4.51
C ARG A 328 -7.85 7.01 3.25
N ILE A 329 -6.57 7.36 3.12
CA ILE A 329 -5.75 6.96 1.97
C ILE A 329 -5.61 5.44 1.96
N GLU A 330 -5.25 4.86 3.10
CA GLU A 330 -5.18 3.41 3.29
C GLU A 330 -6.52 2.72 2.99
N ALA A 331 -7.64 3.27 3.48
CA ALA A 331 -8.96 2.75 3.19
C ALA A 331 -9.33 2.80 1.69
N LEU A 332 -8.95 3.87 0.98
CA LEU A 332 -9.17 3.99 -0.47
C LEU A 332 -8.23 3.07 -1.26
N ASN A 333 -7.01 2.83 -0.78
CA ASN A 333 -6.10 1.84 -1.35
C ASN A 333 -6.72 0.44 -1.25
N LEU A 334 -7.29 0.07 -0.10
CA LEU A 334 -8.03 -1.19 0.05
C LEU A 334 -9.22 -1.28 -0.91
N GLU A 335 -9.99 -0.21 -1.09
CA GLU A 335 -11.11 -0.20 -2.04
C GLU A 335 -10.62 -0.49 -3.46
N ARG A 336 -9.51 0.15 -3.88
CA ARG A 336 -8.91 -0.10 -5.20
C ARG A 336 -8.38 -1.53 -5.34
N PHE A 337 -7.72 -2.08 -4.31
CA PHE A 337 -7.28 -3.49 -4.33
C PHE A 337 -8.47 -4.45 -4.41
N ASN A 338 -9.55 -4.19 -3.67
CA ASN A 338 -10.78 -5.00 -3.75
C ASN A 338 -11.38 -4.98 -5.17
N GLU A 339 -11.32 -3.85 -5.87
CA GLU A 339 -11.77 -3.77 -7.27
C GLU A 339 -10.86 -4.53 -8.24
N ASN A 340 -9.54 -4.40 -8.08
CA ASN A 340 -8.55 -5.11 -8.91
C ASN A 340 -8.68 -6.63 -8.76
N PHE A 341 -8.94 -7.10 -7.54
CA PHE A 341 -9.03 -8.54 -7.20
C PHE A 341 -10.46 -9.07 -7.08
N LYS A 342 -11.48 -8.34 -7.54
CA LYS A 342 -12.89 -8.74 -7.35
C LYS A 342 -13.27 -10.11 -7.94
N ASN A 343 -12.54 -10.56 -8.95
CA ASN A 343 -12.74 -11.85 -9.61
C ASN A 343 -11.81 -12.95 -9.07
N SER A 344 -10.89 -12.62 -8.15
CA SER A 344 -9.97 -13.58 -7.56
C SER A 344 -10.63 -14.31 -6.39
N ILE A 345 -10.54 -15.64 -6.40
CA ILE A 345 -10.98 -16.48 -5.29
C ILE A 345 -9.84 -16.77 -4.29
N GLN A 346 -8.59 -16.72 -4.75
CA GLN A 346 -7.41 -17.07 -3.97
C GLN A 346 -6.78 -15.85 -3.29
N VAL A 347 -7.19 -14.64 -3.65
CA VAL A 347 -6.69 -13.39 -3.08
C VAL A 347 -7.84 -12.60 -2.49
N LYS A 348 -7.65 -12.05 -1.29
CA LYS A 348 -8.63 -11.18 -0.64
C LYS A 348 -7.92 -9.99 0.01
N PHE A 349 -8.58 -8.83 -0.02
CA PHE A 349 -8.22 -7.68 0.79
C PHE A 349 -9.40 -7.40 1.75
N PRO A 350 -9.15 -6.94 2.98
CA PRO A 350 -10.22 -6.47 3.86
C PRO A 350 -11.07 -5.42 3.16
N LYS A 351 -12.40 -5.49 3.34
CA LYS A 351 -13.29 -4.46 2.84
C LYS A 351 -13.24 -3.23 3.75
N PRO A 352 -12.92 -2.03 3.25
CA PRO A 352 -12.92 -0.82 4.06
C PRO A 352 -14.36 -0.36 4.31
N PHE A 353 -14.68 0.00 5.55
CA PHE A 353 -15.93 0.65 5.90
C PHE A 353 -15.79 2.17 5.72
N LEU A 354 -15.67 2.64 4.47
CA LEU A 354 -15.45 4.05 4.14
C LEU A 354 -16.40 5.04 4.84
N PRO A 355 -17.72 4.76 4.99
CA PRO A 355 -18.62 5.61 5.76
C PRO A 355 -18.20 5.84 7.22
N LEU A 356 -17.54 4.85 7.84
CA LEU A 356 -17.09 4.86 9.24
C LEU A 356 -15.64 5.33 9.41
N SER A 357 -14.87 5.37 8.32
CA SER A 357 -13.46 5.76 8.33
C SER A 357 -13.28 7.27 8.14
N ASN A 358 -12.36 7.87 8.88
CA ASN A 358 -11.92 9.25 8.74
C ASN A 358 -10.39 9.32 8.83
N ARG A 359 -9.83 10.53 8.87
CA ARG A 359 -8.38 10.74 8.86
C ARG A 359 -7.63 10.06 10.01
N ASP A 360 -8.24 9.99 11.19
CA ASP A 360 -7.60 9.49 12.43
C ASP A 360 -8.00 8.06 12.80
N VAL A 361 -9.13 7.57 12.26
CA VAL A 361 -9.71 6.26 12.57
C VAL A 361 -10.16 5.58 11.28
N MET A 362 -9.68 4.36 11.04
CA MET A 362 -10.12 3.53 9.92
C MET A 362 -10.76 2.24 10.40
N PHE A 363 -11.86 1.89 9.74
CA PHE A 363 -12.61 0.68 9.94
C PHE A 363 -12.49 -0.19 8.68
N GLU A 364 -12.17 -1.46 8.88
CA GLU A 364 -12.10 -2.47 7.81
C GLU A 364 -12.64 -3.81 8.30
N GLU A 365 -12.97 -4.71 7.36
CA GLU A 365 -13.35 -6.08 7.66
C GLU A 365 -12.28 -6.79 8.50
N HIS A 366 -12.67 -7.36 9.64
CA HIS A 366 -11.72 -8.18 10.38
C HIS A 366 -11.52 -9.53 9.69
N VAL A 367 -10.28 -9.79 9.28
CA VAL A 367 -9.89 -11.05 8.65
C VAL A 367 -9.29 -12.01 9.67
N TYR A 368 -9.95 -13.15 9.86
CA TYR A 368 -9.43 -14.26 10.64
C TYR A 368 -8.59 -15.19 9.76
N GLY A 369 -7.30 -15.35 10.08
CA GLY A 369 -6.46 -16.37 9.44
C GLY A 369 -5.15 -16.68 10.18
N LEU A 370 -4.35 -17.55 9.59
CA LEU A 370 -3.00 -17.89 10.06
C LEU A 370 -1.99 -16.88 9.50
N SER A 371 -1.12 -16.31 10.33
CA SER A 371 -0.04 -15.43 9.84
C SER A 371 0.92 -16.18 8.91
N MET A 372 1.30 -15.55 7.80
CA MET A 372 2.32 -16.10 6.88
C MET A 372 3.66 -16.32 7.59
N GLU A 373 4.04 -15.46 8.54
CA GLU A 373 5.24 -15.63 9.35
C GLU A 373 5.23 -16.95 10.13
N LYS A 374 4.11 -17.26 10.80
CA LYS A 374 3.97 -18.55 11.51
C LYS A 374 3.98 -19.72 10.52
N PHE A 375 3.31 -19.60 9.37
CA PHE A 375 3.35 -20.63 8.32
C PHE A 375 4.79 -20.93 7.89
N LEU A 376 5.56 -19.90 7.54
CA LEU A 376 6.98 -19.98 7.15
C LEU A 376 7.84 -20.65 8.23
N SER A 377 7.64 -20.29 9.50
CA SER A 377 8.37 -20.90 10.62
C SER A 377 8.13 -22.40 10.75
N THR A 378 6.95 -22.89 10.33
CA THR A 378 6.56 -24.30 10.41
C THR A 378 6.80 -25.10 9.14
N LYS A 379 7.16 -24.45 8.02
CA LYS A 379 7.38 -25.12 6.73
C LYS A 379 8.33 -26.32 6.82
N LYS A 380 9.46 -26.18 7.52
CA LYS A 380 10.45 -27.27 7.64
C LYS A 380 9.86 -28.54 8.28
N GLN A 381 8.83 -28.40 9.10
CA GLN A 381 8.13 -29.52 9.74
C GLN A 381 7.00 -30.07 8.86
N ILE A 382 6.46 -29.26 7.94
CA ILE A 382 5.51 -29.71 6.93
C ILE A 382 6.20 -30.68 5.97
N ASP A 383 7.40 -30.35 5.48
CA ASP A 383 8.21 -31.20 4.59
C ASP A 383 7.41 -31.75 3.38
N ASP A 384 6.50 -30.93 2.86
CA ASP A 384 5.68 -31.24 1.69
C ASP A 384 5.65 -30.00 0.80
N VAL A 385 6.38 -30.10 -0.32
CA VAL A 385 6.55 -28.99 -1.26
C VAL A 385 5.24 -28.68 -1.99
N GLU A 386 4.42 -29.68 -2.29
CA GLU A 386 3.17 -29.49 -3.02
C GLU A 386 2.13 -28.76 -2.17
N LEU A 387 2.06 -29.06 -0.87
CA LEU A 387 1.21 -28.32 0.05
C LEU A 387 1.69 -26.87 0.26
N CYS A 388 3.00 -26.64 0.27
CA CYS A 388 3.56 -25.29 0.33
C CYS A 388 3.26 -24.50 -0.96
N LYS A 389 3.26 -25.18 -2.12
CA LYS A 389 2.93 -24.58 -3.42
C LYS A 389 1.52 -24.01 -3.48
N LYS A 390 0.56 -24.68 -2.85
CA LYS A 390 -0.81 -24.15 -2.71
C LYS A 390 -0.85 -22.75 -2.07
N VAL A 391 0.14 -22.40 -1.25
CA VAL A 391 0.26 -21.07 -0.62
C VAL A 391 1.18 -20.14 -1.42
N SER A 392 2.31 -20.63 -1.95
CA SER A 392 3.24 -19.78 -2.71
C SER A 392 2.67 -19.28 -4.02
N ASP A 393 2.01 -20.16 -4.78
CA ASP A 393 1.56 -19.85 -6.13
C ASP A 393 0.56 -18.68 -6.13
N PRO A 394 -0.53 -18.69 -5.33
CA PRO A 394 -1.44 -17.55 -5.28
C PRO A 394 -0.79 -16.29 -4.69
N PHE A 395 0.23 -16.42 -3.83
CA PHE A 395 0.97 -15.27 -3.31
C PHE A 395 1.84 -14.61 -4.39
N VAL A 396 2.57 -15.41 -5.17
CA VAL A 396 3.41 -14.96 -6.29
C VAL A 396 2.55 -14.38 -7.41
N ASP A 397 1.47 -15.07 -7.79
CA ASP A 397 0.55 -14.63 -8.83
C ASP A 397 -0.12 -13.30 -8.47
N ALA A 398 -0.56 -13.14 -7.22
CA ALA A 398 -1.14 -11.88 -6.75
C ALA A 398 -0.17 -10.71 -6.87
N PHE A 399 1.10 -10.93 -6.48
CA PHE A 399 2.11 -9.90 -6.59
C PHE A 399 2.43 -9.53 -8.04
N LEU A 400 2.59 -10.53 -8.89
CA LEU A 400 2.85 -10.31 -10.31
C LEU A 400 1.67 -9.60 -10.99
N GLN A 401 0.43 -9.90 -10.60
CA GLN A 401 -0.74 -9.16 -11.04
C GLN A 401 -0.68 -7.69 -10.58
N MET A 402 -0.43 -7.43 -9.30
CA MET A 402 -0.28 -6.06 -8.76
C MET A 402 0.78 -5.25 -9.53
N LEU A 403 1.89 -5.90 -9.86
CA LEU A 403 3.03 -5.28 -10.53
C LEU A 403 2.81 -5.05 -12.03
N ILE A 404 2.38 -6.09 -12.75
CA ILE A 404 2.39 -6.10 -14.22
C ILE A 404 1.04 -5.62 -14.78
N LEU A 405 -0.08 -6.10 -14.21
CA LEU A 405 -1.41 -5.84 -14.76
C LEU A 405 -2.02 -4.56 -14.18
N ASP A 406 -1.88 -4.36 -12.88
CA ASP A 406 -2.59 -3.30 -12.16
C ASP A 406 -1.78 -2.02 -12.01
N ASP A 407 -0.44 -2.09 -12.10
CA ASP A 407 0.48 -0.97 -11.83
C ASP A 407 0.17 -0.30 -10.48
N PHE A 408 -0.17 -1.14 -9.49
CA PHE A 408 -0.61 -0.74 -8.16
C PHE A 408 -0.12 -1.78 -7.15
N VAL A 409 1.10 -1.57 -6.65
CA VAL A 409 1.84 -2.57 -5.87
C VAL A 409 1.77 -2.27 -4.38
N HIS A 410 1.48 -3.29 -3.59
CA HIS A 410 1.67 -3.22 -2.14
C HIS A 410 3.16 -3.15 -1.81
N ALA A 411 3.66 -1.98 -1.40
CA ALA A 411 5.09 -1.74 -1.28
C ALA A 411 5.69 -2.11 0.10
N ASP A 412 4.85 -2.33 1.11
CA ASP A 412 5.26 -2.88 2.42
C ASP A 412 4.88 -4.37 2.58
N LEU A 413 5.18 -5.18 1.55
CA LEU A 413 4.80 -6.59 1.54
C LEU A 413 5.81 -7.46 2.30
N HIS A 414 5.53 -7.74 3.57
CA HIS A 414 6.27 -8.67 4.42
C HIS A 414 5.35 -9.73 5.02
N PRO A 415 5.87 -10.88 5.52
CA PRO A 415 5.03 -11.97 6.06
C PRO A 415 4.11 -11.60 7.23
N GLY A 416 4.33 -10.47 7.88
CA GLY A 416 3.46 -9.96 8.95
C GLY A 416 2.18 -9.31 8.40
N ASN A 417 2.22 -8.80 7.17
CA ASN A 417 1.09 -8.18 6.47
C ASN A 417 0.31 -9.17 5.59
N VAL A 418 0.58 -10.47 5.74
CA VAL A 418 -0.06 -11.53 4.97
C VAL A 418 -0.68 -12.56 5.92
N ILE A 419 -1.98 -12.77 5.74
CA ILE A 419 -2.79 -13.73 6.48
C ILE A 419 -3.28 -14.81 5.51
N ILE A 420 -3.24 -16.07 5.92
CA ILE A 420 -3.74 -17.21 5.16
C ILE A 420 -5.09 -17.61 5.74
N ARG A 421 -6.13 -17.50 4.92
CA ARG A 421 -7.46 -18.07 5.17
C ARG A 421 -7.59 -19.42 4.50
N PHE A 422 -8.54 -20.25 4.95
CA PHE A 422 -8.81 -21.55 4.35
C PHE A 422 -10.28 -21.63 3.96
N VAL A 423 -10.56 -21.85 2.68
CA VAL A 423 -11.91 -21.86 2.09
C VAL A 423 -12.14 -23.15 1.30
N LYS A 424 -13.39 -23.61 1.20
CA LYS A 424 -13.77 -24.68 0.27
C LYS A 424 -14.22 -24.08 -1.04
N THR A 425 -13.67 -24.57 -2.13
CA THR A 425 -14.08 -24.22 -3.48
C THR A 425 -14.92 -25.33 -4.10
N ASN A 426 -15.66 -25.01 -5.17
CA ASN A 426 -16.28 -26.02 -6.01
C ASN A 426 -15.22 -26.91 -6.69
N LYS A 427 -15.67 -27.99 -7.32
CA LYS A 427 -14.80 -28.96 -8.03
C LYS A 427 -13.89 -28.31 -9.08
N TYR A 428 -14.31 -27.16 -9.62
CA TYR A 428 -13.60 -26.42 -10.67
C TYR A 428 -12.72 -25.28 -10.12
N GLY A 429 -12.71 -25.04 -8.81
CA GLY A 429 -11.97 -23.92 -8.22
C GLY A 429 -12.50 -22.54 -8.61
N THR A 430 -13.73 -22.42 -9.13
CA THR A 430 -14.23 -21.14 -9.66
C THR A 430 -15.03 -20.32 -8.67
N ASN A 431 -15.63 -20.95 -7.65
CA ASN A 431 -16.44 -20.28 -6.64
C ASN A 431 -16.18 -20.86 -5.25
N ILE A 432 -16.24 -20.00 -4.22
CA ILE A 432 -16.18 -20.38 -2.81
C ILE A 432 -17.56 -20.90 -2.37
N ILE A 433 -17.57 -22.09 -1.76
CA ILE A 433 -18.78 -22.75 -1.22
C ILE A 433 -18.83 -22.64 0.31
N SER A 434 -17.67 -22.62 0.98
CA SER A 434 -17.61 -22.53 2.44
C SER A 434 -18.17 -21.21 2.95
N SER A 435 -18.84 -21.25 4.09
CA SER A 435 -19.26 -20.04 4.81
C SER A 435 -18.07 -19.36 5.52
N GLU A 436 -18.22 -18.07 5.83
CA GLU A 436 -17.27 -17.33 6.69
C GLU A 436 -17.10 -18.00 8.06
N LEU A 437 -18.20 -18.52 8.64
CA LEU A 437 -18.16 -19.23 9.93
C LEU A 437 -17.32 -20.51 9.87
N GLU A 438 -17.37 -21.24 8.76
CA GLU A 438 -16.54 -22.44 8.56
C GLU A 438 -15.05 -22.08 8.49
N SER A 439 -14.72 -21.04 7.71
CA SER A 439 -13.36 -20.52 7.58
C SER A 439 -12.81 -20.04 8.94
N PHE A 440 -13.65 -19.38 9.73
CA PHE A 440 -13.35 -18.96 11.10
C PHE A 440 -13.05 -20.17 12.01
N ARG A 441 -13.90 -21.20 12.00
CA ARG A 441 -13.72 -22.39 12.86
C ARG A 441 -12.40 -23.11 12.61
N ILE A 442 -12.01 -23.25 11.34
CA ILE A 442 -10.73 -23.89 10.94
C ILE A 442 -9.57 -23.07 11.49
N THR A 443 -9.58 -21.77 11.23
CA THR A 443 -8.53 -20.86 11.69
C THR A 443 -8.42 -20.84 13.20
N HIS A 444 -9.55 -20.79 13.90
CA HIS A 444 -9.61 -20.79 15.35
C HIS A 444 -9.06 -22.11 15.93
N ALA A 445 -9.40 -23.24 15.32
CA ALA A 445 -8.84 -24.54 15.73
C ALA A 445 -7.31 -24.58 15.58
N LEU A 446 -6.79 -24.05 14.48
CA LEU A 446 -5.34 -23.93 14.24
C LEU A 446 -4.67 -22.99 15.27
N ARG A 447 -5.23 -21.80 15.50
CA ARG A 447 -4.70 -20.82 16.47
C ARG A 447 -4.65 -21.38 17.90
N ARG A 448 -5.72 -22.04 18.34
CA ARG A 448 -5.76 -22.65 19.68
C ARG A 448 -4.62 -23.66 19.89
N LYS A 449 -4.30 -24.47 18.87
CA LYS A 449 -3.18 -25.42 18.94
C LYS A 449 -1.82 -24.72 19.03
N ILE A 450 -1.68 -23.54 18.43
CA ILE A 450 -0.49 -22.70 18.57
C ILE A 450 -0.37 -22.17 20.01
N GLU A 451 -1.46 -21.64 20.58
CA GLU A 451 -1.48 -21.10 21.94
C GLU A 451 -1.18 -22.17 23.00
N GLU A 452 -1.59 -23.41 22.75
CA GLU A 452 -1.28 -24.56 23.60
C GLU A 452 0.15 -25.12 23.44
N ASN A 453 1.01 -24.47 22.63
CA ASN A 453 2.39 -24.91 22.29
C ASN A 453 2.48 -26.36 21.76
N ARG A 454 1.45 -26.84 21.06
CA ARG A 454 1.43 -28.19 20.47
C ARG A 454 1.85 -28.15 19.01
N ASP A 455 3.11 -27.82 18.75
CA ASP A 455 3.59 -27.60 17.37
C ASP A 455 3.41 -28.83 16.46
N GLN A 456 3.60 -30.06 16.96
CA GLN A 456 3.37 -31.28 16.16
C GLN A 456 1.89 -31.50 15.80
N ASP A 457 0.98 -31.30 16.77
CA ASP A 457 -0.47 -31.40 16.54
C ASP A 457 -0.98 -30.30 15.61
N PHE A 458 -0.34 -29.13 15.66
CA PHE A 458 -0.59 -28.01 14.75
C PHE A 458 -0.18 -28.36 13.32
N VAL A 459 1.04 -28.87 13.12
CA VAL A 459 1.53 -29.25 11.78
C VAL A 459 0.67 -30.34 11.16
N GLY A 460 0.29 -31.36 11.94
CA GLY A 460 -0.62 -32.42 11.47
C GLY A 460 -1.98 -31.88 11.03
N GLU A 461 -2.56 -30.95 11.82
CA GLU A 461 -3.82 -30.28 11.47
C GLU A 461 -3.66 -29.40 10.22
N LEU A 462 -2.59 -28.62 10.15
CA LEU A 462 -2.32 -27.73 9.03
C LEU A 462 -2.18 -28.51 7.72
N LYS A 463 -1.49 -29.66 7.74
CA LYS A 463 -1.43 -30.58 6.59
C LYS A 463 -2.83 -31.04 6.17
N SER A 464 -3.64 -31.51 7.13
CA SER A 464 -5.02 -31.91 6.86
C SER A 464 -5.84 -30.77 6.24
N VAL A 465 -5.69 -29.55 6.76
CA VAL A 465 -6.38 -28.37 6.26
C VAL A 465 -5.93 -28.03 4.84
N LEU A 466 -4.63 -27.99 4.55
CA LEU A 466 -4.09 -27.71 3.20
C LEU A 466 -4.48 -28.77 2.17
N THR A 467 -4.75 -30.00 2.60
CA THR A 467 -5.24 -31.06 1.71
C THR A 467 -6.72 -30.85 1.36
N ASN A 468 -7.55 -30.47 2.34
CA ASN A 468 -9.00 -30.41 2.20
C ASN A 468 -9.57 -29.03 1.83
N TYR A 469 -8.79 -27.97 2.03
CA TYR A 469 -9.20 -26.59 1.82
C TYR A 469 -8.20 -25.87 0.92
N THR A 470 -8.71 -24.89 0.18
CA THR A 470 -7.91 -24.00 -0.64
C THR A 470 -7.47 -22.82 0.20
N PRO A 471 -6.16 -22.52 0.28
CA PRO A 471 -5.69 -21.31 0.94
C PRO A 471 -6.10 -20.07 0.14
N GLN A 472 -6.56 -19.05 0.84
CA GLN A 472 -6.85 -17.72 0.31
C GLN A 472 -5.91 -16.73 0.99
N ILE A 473 -5.05 -16.09 0.20
CA ILE A 473 -4.06 -15.12 0.63
C ILE A 473 -4.74 -13.79 0.89
N CYS A 474 -4.62 -13.30 2.12
CA CYS A 474 -5.19 -12.04 2.55
C CYS A 474 -4.10 -11.03 2.85
N PHE A 475 -4.06 -9.95 2.09
CA PHE A 475 -3.13 -8.85 2.31
C PHE A 475 -3.78 -7.80 3.20
N ILE A 476 -3.06 -7.35 4.22
CA ILE A 476 -3.49 -6.31 5.17
C ILE A 476 -2.47 -5.16 5.19
N ASP A 477 -2.81 -4.02 5.78
CA ASP A 477 -1.95 -2.84 5.90
C ASP A 477 -1.48 -2.27 4.54
N THR A 478 -2.43 -1.84 3.71
CA THR A 478 -2.16 -1.21 2.41
C THR A 478 -1.85 0.28 2.53
N GLY A 479 -1.22 0.68 3.63
CA GLY A 479 -0.89 2.08 3.93
C GLY A 479 0.27 2.63 3.09
N ILE A 480 1.01 1.75 2.42
CA ILE A 480 2.13 2.10 1.53
C ILE A 480 1.95 1.31 0.22
N ILE A 481 1.71 2.04 -0.86
CA ILE A 481 1.67 1.46 -2.20
C ILE A 481 2.75 2.07 -3.10
N THR A 482 2.92 1.53 -4.30
CA THR A 482 3.75 2.13 -5.34
C THR A 482 3.02 2.04 -6.68
N GLU A 483 3.00 3.17 -7.39
CA GLU A 483 2.44 3.32 -8.74
C GLU A 483 3.53 3.92 -9.64
N LEU A 484 3.65 3.43 -10.87
CA LEU A 484 4.49 4.09 -11.86
C LEU A 484 3.69 5.20 -12.54
N ASN A 485 4.14 6.45 -12.40
CA ASN A 485 3.59 7.56 -13.19
C ASN A 485 3.81 7.34 -14.70
N GLU A 486 3.11 8.09 -15.57
CA GLU A 486 3.21 7.89 -17.03
C GLU A 486 4.64 7.96 -17.57
N LYS A 487 5.46 8.89 -17.07
CA LYS A 487 6.85 9.06 -17.47
C LYS A 487 7.68 7.83 -17.09
N ASN A 488 7.52 7.36 -15.86
CA ASN A 488 8.23 6.22 -15.29
C ASN A 488 7.81 4.93 -15.97
N ARG A 489 6.54 4.83 -16.35
CA ARG A 489 6.00 3.74 -17.15
C ARG A 489 6.61 3.70 -18.55
N ILE A 490 6.69 4.84 -19.25
CA ILE A 490 7.38 4.94 -20.56
C ILE A 490 8.86 4.54 -20.42
N ASN A 491 9.51 5.02 -19.38
CA ASN A 491 10.89 4.67 -19.07
C ASN A 491 11.05 3.16 -18.83
N PHE A 492 10.23 2.59 -17.96
CA PHE A 492 10.19 1.17 -17.67
C PHE A 492 10.00 0.34 -18.94
N ILE A 493 9.05 0.72 -19.80
CA ILE A 493 8.79 0.01 -21.06
C ILE A 493 10.01 0.02 -21.98
N ALA A 494 10.70 1.14 -22.13
CA ALA A 494 11.86 1.17 -23.02
C ALA A 494 13.05 0.37 -22.45
N LEU A 495 13.23 0.39 -21.13
CA LEU A 495 14.23 -0.42 -20.45
C LEU A 495 13.90 -1.92 -20.61
N PHE A 496 12.65 -2.29 -20.37
CA PHE A 496 12.16 -3.64 -20.55
C PHE A 496 12.30 -4.12 -22.01
N ASN A 497 12.00 -3.26 -22.99
CA ASN A 497 12.19 -3.57 -24.40
C ASN A 497 13.66 -3.82 -24.76
N ALA A 498 14.60 -3.06 -24.19
CA ALA A 498 16.03 -3.31 -24.38
C ALA A 498 16.43 -4.66 -23.78
N LEU A 499 16.01 -4.96 -22.55
CA LEU A 499 16.25 -6.24 -21.89
C LEU A 499 15.63 -7.43 -22.65
N ALA A 500 14.40 -7.30 -23.15
CA ALA A 500 13.71 -8.33 -23.91
C ALA A 500 14.42 -8.66 -25.23
N ARG A 501 15.10 -7.67 -25.83
CA ARG A 501 15.94 -7.86 -27.03
C ARG A 501 17.34 -8.38 -26.69
N PHE A 502 17.61 -8.65 -25.41
CA PHE A 502 18.94 -8.95 -24.88
C PHE A 502 19.97 -7.86 -25.25
N ASP A 503 19.52 -6.61 -25.37
CA ASP A 503 20.36 -5.44 -25.62
C ASP A 503 20.74 -4.81 -24.29
N GLY A 504 21.68 -5.45 -23.59
CA GLY A 504 22.09 -5.03 -22.25
C GLY A 504 22.90 -3.74 -22.24
N TYR A 505 23.60 -3.43 -23.33
CA TYR A 505 24.29 -2.15 -23.47
C TYR A 505 23.29 -0.99 -23.50
N ARG A 506 22.27 -1.08 -24.36
CA ARG A 506 21.22 -0.05 -24.40
C ARG A 506 20.44 0.02 -23.09
N ALA A 507 20.22 -1.11 -22.41
CA ALA A 507 19.62 -1.11 -21.08
C ALA A 507 20.46 -0.28 -20.08
N GLY A 508 21.78 -0.44 -20.09
CA GLY A 508 22.70 0.33 -19.25
C GLY A 508 22.71 1.82 -19.58
N GLU A 509 22.69 2.21 -20.85
CA GLU A 509 22.56 3.62 -21.28
C GLU A 509 21.24 4.22 -20.77
N LEU A 510 20.12 3.52 -20.96
CA LEU A 510 18.80 3.98 -20.52
C LEU A 510 18.75 4.18 -19.00
N MET A 511 19.41 3.32 -18.23
CA MET A 511 19.50 3.49 -16.77
C MET A 511 20.28 4.75 -16.36
N ILE A 512 21.33 5.12 -17.10
CA ILE A 512 22.09 6.35 -16.84
C ILE A 512 21.31 7.58 -17.31
N GLU A 513 20.80 7.57 -18.55
CA GLU A 513 20.05 8.68 -19.16
C GLU A 513 18.84 9.10 -18.30
N ARG A 514 18.25 8.14 -17.59
CA ARG A 514 17.03 8.33 -16.79
C ARG A 514 17.28 8.39 -15.30
N SER A 515 18.55 8.30 -14.89
CA SER A 515 18.93 8.56 -13.51
C SER A 515 18.60 10.00 -13.13
N ARG A 516 18.36 10.26 -11.84
CA ARG A 516 18.02 11.63 -11.38
C ARG A 516 19.13 12.64 -11.59
N THR A 517 20.38 12.17 -11.55
CA THR A 517 21.60 12.97 -11.70
C THR A 517 22.56 12.24 -12.62
N PRO A 518 22.31 12.20 -13.94
CA PRO A 518 23.17 11.48 -14.89
C PRO A 518 24.61 11.97 -14.89
N GLU A 519 24.85 13.22 -14.50
CA GLU A 519 26.15 13.84 -14.34
C GLU A 519 26.99 13.27 -13.19
N THR A 520 26.37 12.68 -12.16
CA THR A 520 27.11 12.10 -11.02
C THR A 520 27.58 10.67 -11.27
N ALA A 521 27.12 10.05 -12.36
CA ALA A 521 27.49 8.67 -12.69
C ALA A 521 28.96 8.56 -13.12
N ILE A 522 29.68 7.65 -12.48
CA ILE A 522 31.10 7.38 -12.71
C ILE A 522 31.24 6.27 -13.75
N ASP A 523 32.21 6.41 -14.67
CA ASP A 523 32.55 5.40 -15.67
C ASP A 523 31.32 4.83 -16.44
N LYS A 524 30.51 5.74 -17.01
CA LYS A 524 29.25 5.42 -17.71
C LYS A 524 29.35 4.27 -18.71
N GLU A 525 30.41 4.27 -19.52
CA GLU A 525 30.72 3.23 -20.50
C GLU A 525 30.96 1.86 -19.85
N VAL A 526 31.73 1.86 -18.74
CA VAL A 526 32.01 0.64 -17.98
C VAL A 526 30.75 0.10 -17.33
N PHE A 527 29.87 0.98 -16.83
CA PHE A 527 28.56 0.57 -16.33
C PHE A 527 27.73 -0.09 -17.42
N ALA A 528 27.58 0.53 -18.59
CA ALA A 528 26.81 -0.03 -19.70
C ALA A 528 27.35 -1.41 -20.14
N PHE A 529 28.68 -1.56 -20.24
CA PHE A 529 29.32 -2.83 -20.57
C PHE A 529 29.14 -3.91 -19.48
N LYS A 530 29.09 -3.52 -18.21
CA LYS A 530 28.79 -4.46 -17.11
C LYS A 530 27.33 -4.92 -17.14
N VAL A 531 26.39 -4.03 -17.48
CA VAL A 531 24.97 -4.39 -17.68
C VAL A 531 24.83 -5.33 -18.88
N GLU A 532 25.53 -5.06 -19.99
CA GLU A 532 25.60 -5.96 -21.15
C GLU A 532 26.05 -7.37 -20.77
N LYS A 533 27.17 -7.49 -20.05
CA LYS A 533 27.66 -8.79 -19.55
C LYS A 533 26.64 -9.52 -18.67
N LEU A 534 25.90 -8.79 -17.83
CA LEU A 534 24.86 -9.38 -17.00
C LEU A 534 23.73 -9.94 -17.86
N VAL A 535 23.26 -9.18 -18.84
CA VAL A 535 22.20 -9.59 -19.78
C VAL A 535 22.64 -10.75 -20.66
N ASP A 536 23.90 -10.78 -21.13
CA ASP A 536 24.46 -11.90 -21.88
C ASP A 536 24.52 -13.19 -21.05
N LYS A 537 24.86 -13.07 -19.76
CA LYS A 537 24.82 -14.20 -18.82
C LYS A 537 23.38 -14.73 -18.64
N VAL A 538 22.39 -13.84 -18.61
CA VAL A 538 20.97 -14.23 -18.61
C VAL A 538 20.64 -14.93 -19.91
N LYS A 539 20.97 -14.37 -21.07
CA LYS A 539 20.75 -14.96 -22.40
C LYS A 539 21.28 -16.39 -22.46
N GLN A 540 22.54 -16.61 -22.08
CA GLN A 540 23.15 -17.95 -22.06
C GLN A 540 22.42 -18.92 -21.14
N ARG A 541 21.93 -18.46 -19.98
CA ARG A 541 21.16 -19.25 -19.02
C ARG A 541 19.68 -19.41 -19.36
N THR A 542 19.11 -18.54 -20.18
CA THR A 542 17.76 -18.70 -20.71
C THR A 542 17.73 -19.81 -21.77
N PHE A 543 18.82 -19.99 -22.52
CA PHE A 543 18.98 -21.03 -23.54
C PHE A 543 19.61 -22.33 -23.02
N THR A 544 20.19 -22.34 -21.81
CA THR A 544 20.64 -23.56 -21.12
C THR A 544 19.65 -23.89 -20.00
N LEU A 545 19.44 -25.17 -19.64
CA LEU A 545 18.40 -25.62 -18.69
C LEU A 545 18.64 -25.18 -17.20
N GLY A 546 19.17 -23.99 -16.93
CA GLY A 546 19.46 -23.51 -15.58
C GLY A 546 18.34 -22.65 -14.99
N THR A 547 18.01 -22.87 -13.71
CA THR A 547 17.17 -21.96 -12.91
C THR A 547 17.86 -20.61 -12.74
N VAL A 548 17.23 -19.52 -13.19
CA VAL A 548 17.80 -18.17 -13.05
C VAL A 548 17.16 -17.49 -11.85
N SER A 549 17.97 -17.17 -10.84
CA SER A 549 17.55 -16.29 -9.75
C SER A 549 17.46 -14.84 -10.25
N ILE A 550 16.25 -14.30 -10.39
CA ILE A 550 16.03 -12.88 -10.70
C ILE A 550 16.69 -12.02 -9.61
N GLY A 551 16.66 -12.47 -8.36
CA GLY A 551 17.17 -11.75 -7.22
C GLY A 551 18.68 -11.61 -7.27
N ASP A 552 19.40 -12.65 -7.70
CA ASP A 552 20.85 -12.57 -7.91
C ASP A 552 21.21 -11.57 -9.01
N LEU A 553 20.37 -11.45 -10.04
CA LEU A 553 20.57 -10.50 -11.13
C LEU A 553 20.30 -9.07 -10.67
N LEU A 554 19.19 -8.85 -9.96
CA LEU A 554 18.84 -7.56 -9.39
C LEU A 554 19.88 -7.12 -8.36
N ASP A 555 20.37 -8.02 -7.51
CA ASP A 555 21.43 -7.71 -6.54
C ASP A 555 22.75 -7.29 -7.23
N GLN A 556 23.15 -8.02 -8.28
CA GLN A 556 24.28 -7.62 -9.13
C GLN A 556 24.04 -6.25 -9.77
N MET A 557 22.82 -5.99 -10.28
CA MET A 557 22.44 -4.69 -10.84
C MET A 557 22.54 -3.57 -9.80
N LEU A 558 21.95 -3.74 -8.61
CA LEU A 558 21.98 -2.74 -7.54
C LEU A 558 23.41 -2.46 -7.06
N SER A 559 24.26 -3.47 -7.00
CA SER A 559 25.68 -3.30 -6.68
C SER A 559 26.43 -2.50 -7.76
N MET A 560 26.10 -2.70 -9.05
CA MET A 560 26.65 -1.90 -10.15
C MET A 560 26.15 -0.45 -10.09
N VAL A 561 24.86 -0.25 -9.85
CA VAL A 561 24.22 1.06 -9.68
C VAL A 561 24.90 1.85 -8.56
N ARG A 562 25.11 1.21 -7.40
CA ARG A 562 25.82 1.79 -6.25
C ARG A 562 27.28 2.12 -6.57
N SER A 563 28.02 1.20 -7.20
CA SER A 563 29.47 1.41 -7.46
C SER A 563 29.76 2.45 -8.56
N HIS A 564 28.81 2.71 -9.45
CA HIS A 564 28.96 3.72 -10.52
C HIS A 564 28.13 4.98 -10.24
N HIS A 565 27.57 5.11 -9.03
CA HIS A 565 26.77 6.28 -8.61
C HIS A 565 25.61 6.58 -9.58
N VAL A 566 25.01 5.54 -10.17
CA VAL A 566 23.82 5.67 -11.02
C VAL A 566 22.62 5.82 -10.11
N ARG A 567 21.96 6.98 -10.14
CA ARG A 567 20.87 7.25 -9.21
C ARG A 567 19.51 6.84 -9.77
N MET A 568 19.00 5.70 -9.31
CA MET A 568 17.67 5.24 -9.72
C MET A 568 16.54 6.06 -9.10
N GLU A 569 15.41 6.08 -9.78
CA GLU A 569 14.19 6.69 -9.29
C GLU A 569 13.56 5.81 -8.21
N SER A 570 13.07 6.42 -7.13
CA SER A 570 12.69 5.64 -5.95
C SER A 570 11.47 4.76 -6.18
N ASP A 571 10.54 5.14 -7.07
CA ASP A 571 9.40 4.27 -7.43
C ASP A 571 9.91 2.98 -8.09
N PHE A 572 10.95 3.08 -8.93
CA PHE A 572 11.60 1.93 -9.53
C PHE A 572 12.38 1.09 -8.50
N VAL A 573 13.07 1.74 -7.56
CA VAL A 573 13.74 1.05 -6.45
C VAL A 573 12.72 0.28 -5.60
N SER A 574 11.60 0.90 -5.23
CA SER A 574 10.52 0.27 -4.47
C SER A 574 9.98 -0.97 -5.18
N VAL A 575 9.80 -0.91 -6.51
CA VAL A 575 9.42 -2.08 -7.31
C VAL A 575 10.49 -3.17 -7.27
N VAL A 576 11.77 -2.83 -7.45
CA VAL A 576 12.87 -3.80 -7.40
C VAL A 576 12.96 -4.47 -6.03
N VAL A 577 12.84 -3.69 -4.95
CA VAL A 577 12.79 -4.19 -3.58
C VAL A 577 11.61 -5.13 -3.38
N ALA A 578 10.43 -4.75 -3.87
CA ALA A 578 9.24 -5.57 -3.76
C ALA A 578 9.40 -6.91 -4.50
N ILE A 579 10.05 -6.93 -5.67
CA ILE A 579 10.40 -8.17 -6.40
C ILE A 579 11.39 -9.01 -5.60
N LEU A 580 12.43 -8.40 -5.01
CA LEU A 580 13.40 -9.10 -4.16
C LEU A 580 12.75 -9.72 -2.92
N LEU A 581 11.83 -8.99 -2.28
CA LEU A 581 11.04 -9.50 -1.16
C LEU A 581 10.12 -10.63 -1.60
N LEU A 582 9.44 -10.49 -2.74
CA LEU A 582 8.61 -11.55 -3.30
C LEU A 582 9.45 -12.81 -3.53
N GLU A 583 10.60 -12.70 -4.18
CA GLU A 583 11.46 -13.85 -4.48
C GLU A 583 12.02 -14.48 -3.20
N GLY A 584 12.37 -13.64 -2.21
CA GLY A 584 12.79 -14.10 -0.89
C GLY A 584 11.71 -14.91 -0.17
N ILE A 585 10.48 -14.40 -0.10
CA ILE A 585 9.33 -15.08 0.53
C ILE A 585 8.92 -16.30 -0.31
N GLY A 586 8.86 -16.12 -1.63
CA GLY A 586 8.51 -17.16 -2.60
C GLY A 586 9.45 -18.35 -2.53
N ARG A 587 10.76 -18.14 -2.45
CA ARG A 587 11.74 -19.22 -2.23
C ARG A 587 11.70 -19.82 -0.84
N GLN A 588 11.40 -19.00 0.16
CA GLN A 588 11.11 -19.54 1.48
C GLN A 588 9.89 -20.46 1.48
N LEU A 589 8.93 -20.30 0.55
CA LEU A 589 7.77 -21.19 0.39
C LEU A 589 8.04 -22.37 -0.57
N ASP A 590 8.61 -22.11 -1.75
CA ASP A 590 9.04 -23.11 -2.74
C ASP A 590 10.51 -22.88 -3.12
N PRO A 591 11.46 -23.72 -2.69
CA PRO A 591 12.89 -23.54 -2.99
C PRO A 591 13.20 -23.59 -4.50
N ASN A 592 12.32 -24.20 -5.30
CA ASN A 592 12.49 -24.34 -6.75
C ASN A 592 11.73 -23.26 -7.54
N LEU A 593 11.19 -22.24 -6.87
CA LEU A 593 10.46 -21.16 -7.51
C LEU A 593 11.34 -20.42 -8.53
N ASP A 594 10.89 -20.41 -9.78
CA ASP A 594 11.39 -19.55 -10.84
C ASP A 594 10.38 -18.43 -11.11
N LEU A 595 10.67 -17.24 -10.56
CA LEU A 595 9.80 -16.08 -10.69
C LEU A 595 9.66 -15.62 -12.15
N PHE A 596 10.67 -15.88 -13.00
CA PHE A 596 10.59 -15.55 -14.41
C PHE A 596 9.54 -16.43 -15.09
N GLU A 597 9.56 -17.75 -14.82
CA GLU A 597 8.56 -18.69 -15.31
C GLU A 597 7.15 -18.32 -14.86
N SER A 598 6.95 -18.03 -13.56
CA SER A 598 5.66 -17.59 -13.00
C SER A 598 5.14 -16.31 -13.64
N SER A 599 6.02 -15.42 -14.13
CA SER A 599 5.60 -14.18 -14.79
C SER A 599 5.08 -14.36 -16.22
N LEU A 600 5.40 -15.47 -16.89
CA LEU A 600 5.08 -15.66 -18.31
C LEU A 600 3.57 -15.59 -18.63
N PRO A 601 2.65 -16.24 -17.89
CA PRO A 601 1.22 -16.16 -18.16
C PRO A 601 0.67 -14.74 -18.00
N ILE A 602 1.14 -14.01 -17.00
CA ILE A 602 0.70 -12.64 -16.71
C ILE A 602 1.27 -11.67 -17.75
N LEU A 603 2.53 -11.84 -18.16
CA LEU A 603 3.12 -11.10 -19.27
C LEU A 603 2.38 -11.35 -20.59
N ARG A 604 1.91 -12.59 -20.81
CA ARG A 604 1.06 -12.95 -21.95
C ARG A 604 -0.26 -12.17 -21.93
N GLU A 605 -0.97 -12.18 -20.80
CA GLU A 605 -2.21 -11.42 -20.63
C GLU A 605 -2.00 -9.90 -20.82
N PHE A 606 -0.94 -9.36 -20.23
CA PHE A 606 -0.56 -7.95 -20.38
C PHE A 606 -0.27 -7.59 -21.85
N GLY A 607 0.49 -8.45 -22.55
CA GLY A 607 0.74 -8.34 -23.97
C GLY A 607 -0.55 -8.28 -24.78
N PHE A 608 -1.49 -9.20 -24.54
CA PHE A 608 -2.79 -9.23 -25.22
C PHE A 608 -3.66 -7.99 -24.92
N LYS A 609 -3.79 -7.57 -23.66
CA LYS A 609 -4.53 -6.35 -23.28
C LYS A 609 -3.98 -5.11 -23.97
N ARG A 610 -2.65 -5.05 -24.15
CA ARG A 610 -1.97 -3.93 -24.77
C ARG A 610 -2.03 -3.99 -26.30
N GLU A 611 -1.81 -5.15 -26.90
CA GLU A 611 -1.93 -5.37 -28.35
C GLU A 611 -3.36 -5.10 -28.82
N ALA A 612 -4.39 -5.56 -28.10
CA ALA A 612 -5.78 -5.21 -28.40
C ALA A 612 -6.03 -3.68 -28.41
N LYS A 613 -5.25 -2.92 -27.64
CA LYS A 613 -5.31 -1.46 -27.55
C LYS A 613 -4.37 -0.73 -28.52
N SER A 614 -3.29 -1.38 -28.97
CA SER A 614 -2.21 -0.79 -29.81
C SER A 614 -2.10 -1.37 -31.22
N LEU A 615 -2.95 -2.34 -31.59
CA LEU A 615 -3.04 -2.94 -32.93
C LEU A 615 -3.41 -1.95 -34.04
N LEU A 616 -3.52 -0.65 -33.72
CA LEU A 616 -3.73 0.40 -34.70
C LEU A 616 -2.50 1.23 -35.07
N LYS A 617 -1.29 1.10 -34.46
CA LYS A 617 -0.23 2.10 -34.77
C LYS A 617 1.27 1.77 -34.89
N ASP A 618 1.84 0.61 -34.56
CA ASP A 618 3.31 0.47 -34.69
C ASP A 618 3.88 -0.91 -35.06
N ALA A 619 5.03 -0.91 -35.74
CA ALA A 619 5.76 -2.09 -36.24
C ALA A 619 6.75 -2.72 -35.22
N SER A 620 6.93 -2.10 -34.04
CA SER A 620 7.86 -2.57 -33.00
C SER A 620 7.30 -3.72 -32.15
N THR A 621 5.98 -3.95 -32.18
CA THR A 621 5.23 -5.04 -31.52
C THR A 621 5.53 -6.43 -32.07
N LEU A 622 5.99 -6.54 -33.33
CA LEU A 622 6.40 -7.81 -33.95
C LEU A 622 7.57 -8.53 -33.24
N SER A 623 8.35 -7.82 -32.42
CA SER A 623 9.46 -8.40 -31.66
C SER A 623 9.00 -9.19 -30.42
N MET A 624 7.93 -8.76 -29.75
CA MET A 624 7.35 -9.47 -28.61
C MET A 624 6.67 -10.77 -29.06
N LEU A 625 5.98 -10.74 -30.20
CA LEU A 625 5.36 -11.92 -30.80
C LEU A 625 6.40 -13.02 -31.11
N LYS A 626 7.63 -12.67 -31.51
CA LYS A 626 8.71 -13.64 -31.78
C LYS A 626 9.25 -14.29 -30.51
N ILE A 627 9.44 -13.52 -29.44
CA ILE A 627 9.82 -14.03 -28.12
C ILE A 627 8.71 -14.94 -27.58
N TRP A 628 7.44 -14.50 -27.74
CA TRP A 628 6.25 -15.25 -27.39
C TRP A 628 6.18 -16.61 -28.11
N VAL A 629 6.32 -16.65 -29.45
CA VAL A 629 6.35 -17.91 -30.21
C VAL A 629 7.50 -18.81 -29.73
N GLY A 630 8.69 -18.26 -29.47
CA GLY A 630 9.83 -19.03 -28.97
C GLY A 630 9.60 -19.64 -27.59
N LEU A 631 8.95 -18.91 -26.68
CA LEU A 631 8.61 -19.38 -25.34
C LEU A 631 7.45 -20.39 -25.35
N GLU A 632 6.44 -20.20 -26.21
CA GLU A 632 5.31 -21.13 -26.36
C GLU A 632 5.78 -22.49 -26.90
N VAL A 633 6.63 -22.47 -27.93
CA VAL A 633 7.24 -23.67 -28.49
C VAL A 633 8.07 -24.39 -27.43
N ARG A 634 8.82 -23.65 -26.59
CA ARG A 634 9.56 -24.23 -25.46
C ARG A 634 8.64 -24.89 -24.44
N GLN A 635 7.57 -24.21 -24.01
CA GLN A 635 6.63 -24.74 -23.02
C GLN A 635 5.95 -26.01 -23.55
N LEU A 636 5.57 -26.02 -24.83
CA LEU A 636 5.05 -27.20 -25.53
C LEU A 636 6.06 -28.36 -25.60
N MET A 637 7.34 -28.07 -25.83
CA MET A 637 8.39 -29.10 -25.86
C MET A 637 8.73 -29.66 -24.47
N HIS A 638 8.42 -28.94 -23.39
CA HIS A 638 8.66 -29.38 -22.00
C HIS A 638 7.51 -30.19 -21.38
N LEU A 639 6.32 -30.20 -22.00
CA LEU A 639 5.20 -30.99 -21.51
C LEU A 639 5.49 -32.49 -21.71
N SER A 640 5.37 -33.26 -20.63
CA SER A 640 5.43 -34.72 -20.74
C SER A 640 4.28 -35.24 -21.60
N MET A 641 4.46 -36.37 -22.30
CA MET A 641 3.39 -37.01 -23.10
C MET A 641 2.06 -37.17 -22.34
N LYS A 642 2.12 -37.35 -21.01
CA LYS A 642 0.94 -37.43 -20.14
C LYS A 642 0.23 -36.08 -19.98
N GLN A 643 0.97 -34.98 -19.84
CA GLN A 643 0.41 -33.63 -19.76
C GLN A 643 -0.11 -33.15 -21.12
N ILE A 644 0.55 -33.51 -22.23
CA ILE A 644 0.04 -33.27 -23.58
C ILE A 644 -1.28 -34.05 -23.77
N TYR A 645 -1.33 -35.31 -23.34
CA TYR A 645 -2.54 -36.12 -23.38
C TYR A 645 -3.68 -35.50 -22.55
N ASP A 646 -3.39 -35.01 -21.34
CA ASP A 646 -4.39 -34.36 -20.49
C ASP A 646 -4.86 -33.01 -21.08
N LEU A 647 -3.97 -32.21 -21.68
CA LEU A 647 -4.32 -30.96 -22.38
C LEU A 647 -5.21 -31.19 -23.62
N VAL A 648 -4.94 -32.27 -24.37
CA VAL A 648 -5.79 -32.73 -25.47
C VAL A 648 -7.12 -33.25 -24.94
N ARG A 649 -7.13 -34.01 -23.84
CA ARG A 649 -8.35 -34.53 -23.21
C ARG A 649 -9.24 -33.41 -22.63
N THR A 650 -8.65 -32.30 -22.21
CA THR A 650 -9.37 -31.11 -21.71
C THR A 650 -9.73 -30.10 -22.81
N ASP A 651 -9.59 -30.44 -24.10
CA ASP A 651 -9.91 -29.60 -25.27
C ASP A 651 -9.18 -28.24 -25.33
N GLN A 652 -8.07 -28.09 -24.62
CA GLN A 652 -7.33 -26.81 -24.58
C GLN A 652 -6.42 -26.59 -25.80
N LEU A 653 -6.01 -27.66 -26.48
CA LEU A 653 -5.11 -27.59 -27.64
C LEU A 653 -5.84 -27.48 -28.98
N CYS A 654 -7.03 -28.07 -29.09
CA CYS A 654 -7.92 -27.96 -30.24
C CYS A 654 -9.37 -27.94 -29.74
N PRO A 655 -9.95 -26.77 -29.44
CA PRO A 655 -11.37 -26.70 -29.15
C PRO A 655 -12.15 -27.10 -30.41
N ASN A 656 -12.73 -28.29 -30.41
CA ASN A 656 -13.73 -28.65 -31.41
C ASN A 656 -14.99 -27.84 -31.10
N TYR A 657 -15.30 -26.87 -31.97
CA TYR A 657 -16.59 -26.18 -32.01
C TYR A 657 -17.72 -27.16 -32.37
#